data_AF-A0ABD1Z121-F1
#
_entry.id   AF-A0ABD1Z121-F1
#
_cell.length_a   1.000
_cell.length_b   1.000
_cell.length_c   1.000
_cell.angle_alpha   90.00
_cell.angle_beta   90.00
_cell.angle_gamma   90.00
#
_symmetry.space_group_name_H-M   'P 1'
#
loop_
_entity.id
_entity.type
_entity.pdbx_description
1 polymer ?
#
loop_
_entity_poly.entity_id
_entity_poly.type
_entity_poly.pdbx_seq_one_letter_code
_entity_poly.pdbx_strand_id
1 'polypeptide(L)'
;MAMRKASPSLSPAATLGIFLHNAPSFAPLGSMPRSSICFRSISRLVFLNSTSNFLGGFSSSNCVGLRSPSGNERIYARRSLRCAAKFGFSTQSFLGCEMSSSNQISNLEKVERRRVGRARAGVDGDSSITLEEQQKVERGKPFVVTTPLYYVNAAPHMGSAYPTIAADALARFQRLQGRKVVFITGTDEHGEKIATAAAAQGRQPKDHCDAVAAEYQALWKDLGIAYDRFIRTTESNHEKIVDEFYRRVLDNGDIYRAQYEGLYCVNCEEYKDEKELMENNCCPIHRKPCAERKEDNYFFALSKYQQAIDDLLTSNPDFVRPSFRMNEVQGWVKDGLRDFSISRAAVEWGIPVPTDPKQTIYVWFDALLGYLSALLAEEKEPTVENAAAGGWPASVHIIGKDILRFHAVYWPAMLMSAGLPVPGAVYGHGFLTKDGLKMGKSLGNTLEPKDLVTKFGPDAVRYYFLREIEFGKDGDFSEERFINIVNANLANTIGNLLNRTLGLLKKNCNATIQIDSSAVPEDNVVRKVAVDAVRMANRDFTELNFSGACDALLSIATAGNLYLDERAPWSKFKAGGTSTEEAALDLIVVLEVVRIVAIGLSPVIPEFCSRIYSQLGYTEENFRTISWEDTTWGGLKAGQVMAEAQPIFKRIEEPEKDAEKASPKAVSKKQAKKSKQKVEVATASTTVP
;
A
#
# COMPACT_ATOMS: atom_id res chain seq x y z
N MET A 1 -42.82 -49.90 52.20
CA MET A 1 -41.72 -48.93 52.07
C MET A 1 -40.85 -49.38 50.90
N ALA A 2 -41.27 -49.12 49.65
CA ALA A 2 -41.33 -47.83 48.92
C ALA A 2 -39.97 -47.57 48.23
N MET A 3 -39.74 -48.08 47.01
CA MET A 3 -40.23 -47.63 45.67
C MET A 3 -39.46 -46.41 45.14
N ARG A 4 -39.16 -46.24 43.84
CA ARG A 4 -38.93 -47.06 42.64
C ARG A 4 -38.85 -46.02 41.50
N LYS A 5 -37.96 -46.22 40.51
CA LYS A 5 -38.14 -45.88 39.07
C LYS A 5 -38.27 -44.38 38.68
N ALA A 6 -38.04 -43.90 37.46
CA ALA A 6 -37.41 -44.37 36.23
C ALA A 6 -37.41 -43.17 35.25
N SER A 7 -36.48 -43.12 34.31
CA SER A 7 -36.67 -42.51 32.97
C SER A 7 -37.57 -43.45 32.13
N PRO A 8 -38.37 -42.97 31.14
CA PRO A 8 -37.84 -42.80 29.77
C PRO A 8 -38.59 -41.80 28.84
N SER A 9 -37.98 -41.63 27.66
CA SER A 9 -38.44 -41.15 26.33
C SER A 9 -39.93 -41.17 25.97
N LEU A 10 -40.34 -40.29 25.03
CA LEU A 10 -41.12 -40.63 23.82
C LEU A 10 -41.30 -39.44 22.85
N SER A 11 -41.11 -39.73 21.56
CA SER A 11 -41.65 -39.05 20.35
C SER A 11 -42.83 -39.91 19.85
N PRO A 12 -43.91 -39.40 19.19
CA PRO A 12 -43.99 -39.49 17.71
C PRO A 12 -44.90 -38.47 16.94
N ALA A 13 -44.46 -38.15 15.72
CA ALA A 13 -45.15 -38.11 14.41
C ALA A 13 -46.63 -37.66 14.19
N ALA A 14 -46.75 -36.76 13.19
CA ALA A 14 -47.62 -36.78 11.98
C ALA A 14 -49.13 -36.43 12.02
N THR A 15 -49.55 -35.53 11.09
CA THR A 15 -50.70 -35.60 10.12
C THR A 15 -50.79 -34.23 9.38
N LEU A 16 -50.40 -34.08 8.10
CA LEU A 16 -51.13 -34.23 6.80
C LEU A 16 -52.05 -33.05 6.36
N GLY A 17 -51.85 -32.56 5.12
CA GLY A 17 -52.76 -31.68 4.35
C GLY A 17 -52.00 -30.65 3.45
N ILE A 18 -51.39 -31.02 2.32
CA ILE A 18 -51.92 -30.99 0.93
C ILE A 18 -52.79 -29.76 0.59
N PHE A 19 -52.27 -28.84 -0.25
CA PHE A 19 -52.95 -28.38 -1.48
C PHE A 19 -51.92 -27.88 -2.51
N LEU A 20 -52.13 -28.31 -3.75
CA LEU A 20 -51.32 -28.16 -4.97
C LEU A 20 -51.71 -26.91 -5.78
N HIS A 21 -50.85 -26.59 -6.76
CA HIS A 21 -51.09 -25.84 -8.02
C HIS A 21 -51.10 -24.30 -7.93
N ASN A 22 -50.45 -23.51 -8.80
CA ASN A 22 -49.95 -23.71 -10.17
C ASN A 22 -48.82 -22.72 -10.50
N ALA A 23 -47.83 -23.17 -11.28
CA ALA A 23 -47.05 -22.33 -12.20
C ALA A 23 -47.81 -22.22 -13.54
N PRO A 24 -47.48 -21.23 -14.40
CA PRO A 24 -46.89 -21.67 -15.66
C PRO A 24 -45.79 -20.76 -16.22
N SER A 25 -44.98 -21.34 -17.09
CA SER A 25 -43.95 -20.70 -17.91
C SER A 25 -44.35 -20.68 -19.40
N PHE A 26 -43.72 -19.76 -20.14
CA PHE A 26 -43.38 -19.72 -21.59
C PHE A 26 -44.28 -19.03 -22.65
N ALA A 27 -43.73 -17.89 -23.15
CA ALA A 27 -43.40 -17.53 -24.56
C ALA A 27 -44.50 -16.91 -25.51
N PRO A 28 -44.17 -16.45 -26.76
CA PRO A 28 -43.77 -15.08 -27.16
C PRO A 28 -44.56 -14.47 -28.38
N LEU A 29 -44.10 -13.31 -28.93
CA LEU A 29 -44.48 -12.56 -30.18
C LEU A 29 -45.62 -11.51 -30.04
N GLY A 30 -45.63 -10.30 -30.63
CA GLY A 30 -44.76 -9.59 -31.57
C GLY A 30 -45.24 -8.14 -31.89
N SER A 31 -44.51 -7.46 -32.80
CA SER A 31 -44.80 -6.27 -33.64
C SER A 31 -44.95 -4.82 -33.08
N MET A 32 -43.89 -4.02 -33.32
CA MET A 32 -43.75 -2.66 -33.89
C MET A 32 -44.99 -1.75 -34.19
N PRO A 33 -44.86 -0.40 -34.12
CA PRO A 33 -44.23 0.39 -35.20
C PRO A 33 -43.24 1.50 -34.80
N ARG A 34 -42.54 1.95 -35.85
CA ARG A 34 -41.41 2.88 -35.96
C ARG A 34 -41.78 4.36 -35.71
N SER A 35 -40.85 5.11 -35.11
CA SER A 35 -40.42 6.40 -35.66
C SER A 35 -38.98 6.72 -35.22
N SER A 36 -38.28 7.35 -36.14
CA SER A 36 -36.83 7.42 -36.27
C SER A 36 -36.28 8.72 -35.65
N ILE A 37 -35.08 8.69 -35.08
CA ILE A 37 -33.99 9.67 -35.34
C ILE A 37 -32.65 9.03 -34.90
N CYS A 38 -31.70 9.16 -35.81
CA CYS A 38 -30.31 8.71 -35.80
C CYS A 38 -29.47 9.71 -34.95
N PHE A 39 -28.32 9.43 -34.33
CA PHE A 39 -27.11 8.85 -34.90
C PHE A 39 -26.03 8.62 -33.81
N ARG A 40 -25.28 7.51 -33.97
CA ARG A 40 -23.82 7.30 -33.75
C ARG A 40 -23.23 7.12 -32.34
N SER A 41 -22.96 5.84 -32.04
CA SER A 41 -21.81 5.31 -31.31
C SER A 41 -20.47 5.58 -32.00
N ILE A 42 -19.38 5.55 -31.22
CA ILE A 42 -18.04 4.90 -31.42
C ILE A 42 -17.17 5.40 -30.24
N SER A 43 -16.98 4.61 -29.19
CA SER A 43 -15.94 3.57 -28.97
C SER A 43 -14.69 4.09 -28.27
N ARG A 44 -14.48 3.52 -27.08
CA ARG A 44 -13.26 3.53 -26.27
C ARG A 44 -12.08 2.98 -27.06
N LEU A 45 -10.91 3.60 -26.92
CA LEU A 45 -9.62 3.00 -27.26
C LEU A 45 -8.82 2.80 -25.96
N VAL A 46 -8.57 1.53 -25.66
CA VAL A 46 -7.66 1.04 -24.61
C VAL A 46 -6.33 0.77 -25.30
N PHE A 47 -5.23 1.35 -24.80
CA PHE A 47 -3.88 1.00 -25.23
C PHE A 47 -3.39 -0.21 -24.42
N LEU A 48 -3.13 -1.31 -25.11
CA LEU A 48 -2.39 -2.48 -24.62
C LEU A 48 -1.00 -2.44 -25.26
N ASN A 49 0.05 -2.33 -24.44
CA ASN A 49 1.42 -2.59 -24.83
C ASN A 49 1.70 -4.09 -24.63
N SER A 50 2.00 -4.79 -25.72
CA SER A 50 2.66 -6.08 -25.69
C SER A 50 3.62 -6.13 -26.87
N THR A 51 4.92 -6.15 -26.58
CA THR A 51 5.97 -6.48 -27.55
C THR A 51 6.72 -7.69 -27.04
N SER A 52 6.51 -8.83 -27.70
CA SER A 52 7.45 -9.94 -27.68
C SER A 52 7.55 -10.57 -29.07
N ASN A 53 8.81 -10.70 -29.51
CA ASN A 53 9.38 -11.72 -30.37
C ASN A 53 8.71 -12.07 -31.70
N PHE A 54 9.38 -11.70 -32.80
CA PHE A 54 9.58 -12.62 -33.92
C PHE A 54 11.00 -12.47 -34.48
N LEU A 55 11.78 -13.55 -34.31
CA LEU A 55 13.01 -13.83 -35.04
C LEU A 55 12.63 -14.33 -36.45
N GLY A 56 13.37 -13.86 -37.47
CA GLY A 56 13.28 -14.37 -38.83
C GLY A 56 14.33 -13.67 -39.68
N GLY A 57 15.47 -14.34 -39.90
CA GLY A 57 16.68 -13.74 -40.41
C GLY A 57 16.69 -13.39 -41.89
N PHE A 58 17.70 -12.63 -42.27
CA PHE A 58 18.37 -12.71 -43.57
C PHE A 58 19.84 -12.34 -43.39
N SER A 59 20.68 -13.07 -44.13
CA SER A 59 22.13 -13.10 -44.03
C SER A 59 22.83 -12.00 -44.82
N SER A 60 24.13 -11.92 -44.53
CA SER A 60 25.25 -11.68 -45.46
C SER A 60 25.54 -10.26 -45.95
N SER A 61 26.61 -9.71 -45.36
CA SER A 61 27.90 -9.42 -46.01
C SER A 61 28.26 -7.99 -46.43
N ASN A 62 29.36 -7.53 -45.80
CA ASN A 62 30.51 -6.77 -46.30
C ASN A 62 30.32 -5.35 -46.89
N CYS A 63 30.93 -4.37 -46.21
CA CYS A 63 32.09 -3.54 -46.67
C CYS A 63 32.25 -2.32 -45.75
N VAL A 64 33.22 -2.33 -44.83
CA VAL A 64 34.52 -1.62 -44.90
C VAL A 64 34.42 -0.10 -45.13
N GLY A 65 34.62 0.64 -44.03
CA GLY A 65 35.61 1.72 -43.84
C GLY A 65 35.52 3.02 -44.66
N LEU A 66 35.43 4.16 -43.98
CA LEU A 66 36.51 5.17 -43.85
C LEU A 66 36.03 6.49 -43.21
N ARG A 67 36.76 6.89 -42.15
CA ARG A 67 37.22 8.23 -41.75
C ARG A 67 36.24 9.43 -41.68
N SER A 68 36.20 10.01 -40.48
CA SER A 68 35.92 11.43 -40.19
C SER A 68 36.95 12.38 -40.84
N PRO A 69 36.62 13.66 -41.10
CA PRO A 69 36.87 14.68 -40.08
C PRO A 69 35.84 15.85 -40.00
N SER A 70 35.71 16.38 -38.78
CA SER A 70 35.42 17.76 -38.34
C SER A 70 34.67 18.78 -39.23
N GLY A 71 33.69 19.47 -38.62
CA GLY A 71 33.52 20.92 -38.83
C GLY A 71 32.12 21.41 -39.24
N ASN A 72 31.43 22.01 -38.26
CA ASN A 72 30.44 23.10 -38.32
C ASN A 72 29.33 23.16 -39.39
N GLU A 73 28.11 23.20 -38.82
CA GLU A 73 27.00 24.12 -39.09
C GLU A 73 26.43 24.29 -40.51
N ARG A 74 25.16 23.89 -40.55
CA ARG A 74 24.06 24.32 -41.44
C ARG A 74 24.06 23.73 -42.85
N ILE A 75 22.81 23.45 -43.26
CA ILE A 75 22.33 23.11 -44.59
C ILE A 75 22.36 21.61 -44.92
N TYR A 76 21.24 20.90 -44.67
CA TYR A 76 20.33 20.43 -45.73
C TYR A 76 19.12 19.70 -45.13
N ALA A 77 18.13 20.47 -44.68
CA ALA A 77 16.73 20.05 -44.72
C ALA A 77 16.24 20.21 -46.17
N ARG A 78 16.26 19.14 -46.97
CA ARG A 78 15.59 19.08 -48.28
C ARG A 78 15.56 17.65 -48.84
N ARG A 79 14.89 16.72 -48.14
CA ARG A 79 14.46 15.45 -48.77
C ARG A 79 13.35 14.69 -48.04
N SER A 80 12.27 15.35 -47.63
CA SER A 80 11.07 14.65 -47.14
C SER A 80 9.76 15.38 -47.48
N LEU A 81 9.66 15.93 -48.70
CA LEU A 81 8.43 16.52 -49.23
C LEU A 81 8.03 15.80 -50.54
N ARG A 82 7.76 14.49 -50.43
CA ARG A 82 6.97 13.71 -51.40
C ARG A 82 6.32 12.52 -50.68
N CYS A 83 5.32 12.79 -49.84
CA CYS A 83 4.27 11.80 -49.54
C CYS A 83 3.01 12.34 -48.82
N ALA A 84 2.84 13.66 -48.71
CA ALA A 84 1.68 14.28 -48.05
C ALA A 84 0.73 14.96 -49.07
N ALA A 85 0.46 14.29 -50.18
CA ALA A 85 -0.59 14.65 -51.13
C ALA A 85 -1.46 13.41 -51.37
N LYS A 86 -2.33 13.09 -50.40
CA LYS A 86 -3.42 12.12 -50.65
C LYS A 86 -4.68 12.27 -49.81
N PHE A 87 -4.76 13.20 -48.86
CA PHE A 87 -6.00 13.46 -48.12
C PHE A 87 -6.16 14.96 -47.91
N GLY A 88 -6.76 15.63 -48.90
CA GLY A 88 -6.94 17.07 -48.91
C GLY A 88 -7.88 17.56 -47.81
N PHE A 89 -7.40 18.52 -47.02
CA PHE A 89 -8.22 19.44 -46.25
C PHE A 89 -7.58 20.83 -46.23
N SER A 90 -8.47 21.83 -46.16
CA SER A 90 -8.31 23.24 -46.50
C SER A 90 -7.35 24.05 -45.62
N THR A 91 -6.70 25.02 -46.24
CA THR A 91 -5.76 26.01 -45.70
C THR A 91 -6.48 27.16 -45.00
N GLN A 92 -6.26 27.30 -43.69
CA GLN A 92 -6.12 28.59 -43.01
C GLN A 92 -5.49 28.34 -41.63
N SER A 93 -4.69 29.29 -41.15
CA SER A 93 -3.94 29.30 -39.88
C SER A 93 -2.69 28.40 -39.77
N PHE A 94 -1.64 28.72 -40.54
CA PHE A 94 -0.25 28.41 -40.18
C PHE A 94 0.64 29.63 -40.47
N LEU A 95 0.55 30.61 -39.57
CA LEU A 95 1.52 31.69 -39.36
C LEU A 95 1.40 32.03 -37.88
N GLY A 96 2.11 31.27 -37.05
CA GLY A 96 2.00 31.39 -35.60
C GLY A 96 2.48 30.14 -34.85
N CYS A 97 3.66 29.62 -35.18
CA CYS A 97 4.29 28.61 -34.34
C CYS A 97 5.81 28.52 -34.57
N GLU A 98 6.51 29.65 -34.52
CA GLU A 98 7.96 29.70 -34.28
C GLU A 98 8.27 31.01 -33.52
N MET A 99 7.60 31.24 -32.39
CA MET A 99 7.93 32.29 -31.39
C MET A 99 7.18 32.06 -30.05
N SER A 100 7.15 30.83 -29.52
CA SER A 100 6.41 30.52 -28.27
C SER A 100 7.18 29.76 -27.20
N SER A 101 8.49 29.53 -27.36
CA SER A 101 9.33 28.91 -26.31
C SER A 101 10.05 29.94 -25.41
N SER A 102 10.16 31.21 -25.83
CA SER A 102 10.79 32.26 -25.03
C SER A 102 9.80 33.12 -24.22
N ASN A 103 8.50 33.07 -24.56
CA ASN A 103 7.44 33.84 -23.91
C ASN A 103 6.65 33.05 -22.84
N GLN A 104 6.89 31.75 -22.68
CA GLN A 104 6.32 30.97 -21.58
C GLN A 104 7.16 31.05 -20.29
N ILE A 105 8.48 31.25 -20.40
CA ILE A 105 9.37 31.44 -19.24
C ILE A 105 9.16 32.84 -18.63
N SER A 106 8.95 33.87 -19.45
CA SER A 106 8.70 35.25 -18.97
C SER A 106 7.31 35.44 -18.34
N ASN A 107 6.33 34.60 -18.69
CA ASN A 107 5.01 34.60 -18.06
C ASN A 107 4.98 33.80 -16.74
N LEU A 108 5.78 32.74 -16.60
CA LEU A 108 5.98 32.05 -15.32
C LEU A 108 6.65 32.97 -14.30
N GLU A 109 7.70 33.70 -14.68
CA GLU A 109 8.34 34.68 -13.78
C GLU A 109 7.43 35.86 -13.41
N LYS A 110 6.49 36.27 -14.29
CA LYS A 110 5.49 37.32 -13.98
C LYS A 110 4.36 36.84 -13.08
N VAL A 111 4.00 35.55 -13.16
CA VAL A 111 3.03 34.92 -12.24
C VAL A 111 3.68 34.72 -10.87
N GLU A 112 4.98 34.37 -10.82
CA GLU A 112 5.79 34.31 -9.59
C GLU A 112 5.93 35.69 -8.91
N ARG A 113 6.15 36.77 -9.68
CA ARG A 113 6.19 38.14 -9.13
C ARG A 113 4.82 38.66 -8.69
N ARG A 114 3.72 38.13 -9.21
CA ARG A 114 2.36 38.42 -8.71
C ARG A 114 1.98 37.62 -7.47
N ARG A 115 2.62 36.47 -7.22
CA ARG A 115 2.50 35.67 -5.98
C ARG A 115 3.02 36.41 -4.73
N VAL A 116 3.91 37.39 -4.89
CA VAL A 116 4.53 38.13 -3.75
C VAL A 116 3.84 39.48 -3.47
N GLY A 117 2.93 39.96 -4.34
CA GLY A 117 2.42 41.33 -4.28
C GLY A 117 1.01 41.52 -3.71
N ARG A 118 0.32 40.48 -3.20
CA ARG A 118 -1.09 40.63 -2.79
C ARG A 118 -1.49 39.78 -1.58
N ALA A 119 -0.66 39.80 -0.55
CA ALA A 119 -1.04 39.41 0.80
C ALA A 119 -0.17 40.21 1.78
N ARG A 120 -0.58 41.45 2.08
CA ARG A 120 -0.13 42.27 3.23
C ARG A 120 -0.81 43.63 3.18
N ALA A 121 -1.91 43.74 3.92
CA ALA A 121 -2.31 44.99 4.52
C ALA A 121 -2.43 44.70 6.02
N GLY A 122 -1.43 45.14 6.79
CA GLY A 122 -1.41 45.08 8.25
C GLY A 122 -0.36 44.12 8.82
N VAL A 123 0.49 44.69 9.67
CA VAL A 123 1.52 44.11 10.55
C VAL A 123 2.93 44.04 9.95
N ASP A 124 3.71 45.08 10.27
CA ASP A 124 5.16 45.17 10.10
C ASP A 124 5.87 44.14 11.00
N GLY A 125 6.81 43.40 10.41
CA GLY A 125 7.60 42.35 11.07
C GLY A 125 8.37 41.55 10.04
N ASP A 126 9.54 42.05 9.68
CA ASP A 126 10.45 41.51 8.67
C ASP A 126 11.11 40.19 9.13
N SER A 127 10.91 39.11 8.37
CA SER A 127 11.77 37.92 8.35
C SER A 127 11.44 37.06 7.11
N SER A 128 11.89 37.48 5.94
CA SER A 128 11.86 36.60 4.76
C SER A 128 12.98 35.57 4.85
N ILE A 129 12.68 34.40 5.44
CA ILE A 129 13.57 33.23 5.50
C ILE A 129 13.83 32.74 4.06
N THR A 130 15.10 32.50 3.71
CA THR A 130 15.49 31.99 2.37
C THR A 130 14.99 30.56 2.13
N LEU A 131 14.85 30.13 0.86
CA LEU A 131 14.44 28.75 0.52
C LEU A 131 15.36 27.68 1.14
N GLU A 132 16.66 27.97 1.24
CA GLU A 132 17.64 27.09 1.88
C GLU A 132 17.43 27.01 3.40
N GLU A 133 17.12 28.12 4.05
CA GLU A 133 16.78 28.14 5.48
C GLU A 133 15.43 27.48 5.75
N GLN A 134 14.44 27.64 4.87
CA GLN A 134 13.16 26.92 4.95
C GLN A 134 13.36 25.40 4.83
N GLN A 135 14.17 24.94 3.87
CA GLN A 135 14.53 23.53 3.73
C GLN A 135 15.39 23.02 4.90
N LYS A 136 16.15 23.88 5.57
CA LYS A 136 16.95 23.52 6.76
C LYS A 136 16.07 23.43 8.01
N VAL A 137 15.09 24.32 8.16
CA VAL A 137 14.06 24.27 9.20
C VAL A 137 13.16 23.03 9.03
N GLU A 138 12.75 22.71 7.81
CA GLU A 138 11.98 21.48 7.51
C GLU A 138 12.80 20.19 7.70
N ARG A 139 14.13 20.23 7.53
CA ARG A 139 15.03 19.13 7.89
C ARG A 139 15.26 19.01 9.40
N GLY A 140 15.05 20.09 10.16
CA GLY A 140 15.16 20.11 11.62
C GLY A 140 13.93 19.56 12.34
N LYS A 141 12.74 19.64 11.72
CA LYS A 141 11.51 19.04 12.23
C LYS A 141 11.50 17.52 12.02
N PRO A 142 10.99 16.73 12.98
CA PRO A 142 10.83 15.30 12.79
C PRO A 142 9.84 15.02 11.66
N PHE A 143 10.13 14.01 10.83
CA PHE A 143 9.16 13.46 9.89
C PHE A 143 8.20 12.55 10.65
N VAL A 144 6.95 12.98 10.78
CA VAL A 144 5.92 12.24 11.51
C VAL A 144 5.03 11.51 10.53
N VAL A 145 5.00 10.18 10.61
CA VAL A 145 4.13 9.31 9.82
C VAL A 145 3.20 8.56 10.75
N THR A 146 1.92 8.46 10.39
CA THR A 146 0.94 7.70 11.19
C THR A 146 0.21 6.67 10.36
N THR A 147 -0.20 5.58 11.01
CA THR A 147 -1.30 4.72 10.54
C THR A 147 -2.63 5.19 11.13
N PRO A 148 -3.78 4.60 10.76
CA PRO A 148 -4.98 4.72 11.56
C PRO A 148 -4.75 4.14 12.96
N LEU A 149 -5.57 4.57 13.92
CA LEU A 149 -5.77 3.83 15.16
C LEU A 149 -6.81 2.75 14.91
N TYR A 150 -6.47 1.50 15.22
CA TYR A 150 -7.30 0.37 14.84
C TYR A 150 -8.32 0.02 15.91
N TYR A 151 -9.58 -0.15 15.50
CA TYR A 151 -10.64 -0.62 16.38
C TYR A 151 -10.32 -1.98 17.00
N VAL A 152 -10.48 -2.08 18.31
CA VAL A 152 -10.20 -3.30 19.07
C VAL A 152 -11.41 -4.23 19.21
N ASN A 153 -12.42 -4.11 18.34
CA ASN A 153 -13.58 -5.01 18.36
C ASN A 153 -13.29 -6.41 17.79
N ALA A 154 -12.15 -6.58 17.11
CA ALA A 154 -11.69 -7.84 16.53
C ALA A 154 -10.16 -7.90 16.50
N ALA A 155 -9.64 -9.12 16.37
CA ALA A 155 -8.22 -9.38 16.16
C ALA A 155 -7.68 -8.67 14.90
N PRO A 156 -6.38 -8.31 14.87
CA PRO A 156 -5.75 -7.66 13.72
C PRO A 156 -5.83 -8.53 12.45
N HIS A 157 -6.01 -7.89 11.30
CA HIS A 157 -6.18 -8.55 10.01
C HIS A 157 -5.35 -7.86 8.91
N MET A 158 -5.30 -8.41 7.70
CA MET A 158 -4.50 -7.81 6.62
C MET A 158 -4.88 -6.35 6.27
N GLY A 159 -6.14 -5.96 6.44
CA GLY A 159 -6.55 -4.55 6.30
C GLY A 159 -5.90 -3.57 7.28
N SER A 160 -5.50 -4.01 8.48
CA SER A 160 -4.69 -3.19 9.39
C SER A 160 -3.20 -3.39 9.14
N ALA A 161 -2.77 -4.62 8.83
CA ALA A 161 -1.35 -4.92 8.61
C ALA A 161 -0.75 -4.21 7.39
N TYR A 162 -1.51 -4.13 6.29
CA TYR A 162 -1.04 -3.54 5.04
C TYR A 162 -0.62 -2.06 5.15
N PRO A 163 -1.48 -1.14 5.66
CA PRO A 163 -1.04 0.25 5.87
C PRO A 163 0.12 0.37 6.86
N THR A 164 0.20 -0.47 7.90
CA THR A 164 1.31 -0.42 8.86
C THR A 164 2.63 -0.85 8.22
N ILE A 165 2.63 -1.87 7.36
CA ILE A 165 3.82 -2.27 6.58
C ILE A 165 4.27 -1.11 5.68
N ALA A 166 3.35 -0.43 5.01
CA ALA A 166 3.65 0.72 4.16
C ALA A 166 4.19 1.91 4.96
N ALA A 167 3.59 2.23 6.10
CA ALA A 167 4.05 3.28 7.00
C ALA A 167 5.45 2.97 7.57
N ASP A 168 5.71 1.72 7.94
CA ASP A 168 7.03 1.27 8.39
C ASP A 168 8.08 1.38 7.29
N ALA A 169 7.76 0.99 6.06
CA ALA A 169 8.68 1.14 4.93
C ALA A 169 9.00 2.61 4.65
N LEU A 170 8.01 3.50 4.70
CA LEU A 170 8.23 4.93 4.58
C LEU A 170 9.07 5.49 5.74
N ALA A 171 8.77 5.09 6.98
CA ALA A 171 9.53 5.49 8.17
C ALA A 171 11.00 5.07 8.04
N ARG A 172 11.26 3.81 7.67
CA ARG A 172 12.62 3.29 7.44
C ARG A 172 13.32 4.02 6.31
N PHE A 173 12.64 4.32 5.21
CA PHE A 173 13.22 5.11 4.11
C PHE A 173 13.61 6.51 4.57
N GLN A 174 12.76 7.21 5.33
CA GLN A 174 13.08 8.55 5.83
C GLN A 174 14.22 8.53 6.85
N ARG A 175 14.31 7.51 7.71
CA ARG A 175 15.48 7.28 8.58
C ARG A 175 16.74 7.03 7.76
N LEU A 176 16.64 6.25 6.69
CA LEU A 176 17.74 5.97 5.74
C LEU A 176 18.18 7.24 4.98
N GLN A 177 17.29 8.21 4.76
CA GLN A 177 17.63 9.56 4.28
C GLN A 177 18.26 10.47 5.37
N GLY A 178 18.53 9.94 6.57
CA GLY A 178 19.11 10.69 7.68
C GLY A 178 18.13 11.61 8.42
N ARG A 179 16.81 11.46 8.23
CA ARG A 179 15.82 12.26 8.96
C ARG A 179 15.53 11.69 10.34
N LYS A 180 15.23 12.58 11.29
CA LYS A 180 14.53 12.21 12.52
C LYS A 180 13.11 11.81 12.15
N VAL A 181 12.65 10.65 12.61
CA VAL A 181 11.33 10.11 12.30
C VAL A 181 10.59 9.81 13.59
N VAL A 182 9.27 10.07 13.60
CA VAL A 182 8.35 9.55 14.61
C VAL A 182 7.24 8.81 13.87
N PHE A 183 7.25 7.48 13.96
CA PHE A 183 6.24 6.61 13.41
C PHE A 183 5.23 6.22 14.50
N ILE A 184 3.98 6.67 14.32
CA ILE A 184 2.87 6.44 15.24
C ILE A 184 1.94 5.37 14.68
N THR A 185 1.60 4.38 15.51
CA THR A 185 0.50 3.45 15.32
C THR A 185 -0.26 3.30 16.63
N GLY A 186 -1.36 2.54 16.66
CA GLY A 186 -2.10 2.36 17.90
C GLY A 186 -3.50 1.79 17.74
N THR A 187 -4.28 1.90 18.80
CA THR A 187 -5.62 1.33 18.91
C THR A 187 -6.65 2.38 19.30
N ASP A 188 -7.80 2.31 18.64
CA ASP A 188 -9.01 3.03 18.99
C ASP A 188 -9.89 2.11 19.85
N GLU A 189 -10.08 2.52 21.10
CA GLU A 189 -10.52 1.67 22.18
C GLU A 189 -11.88 2.05 22.78
N HIS A 190 -12.55 3.07 22.23
CA HIS A 190 -13.86 3.53 22.73
C HIS A 190 -15.01 3.27 21.76
N GLY A 191 -16.25 3.25 22.28
CA GLY A 191 -17.47 3.10 21.47
C GLY A 191 -18.31 1.86 21.76
N GLU A 192 -19.54 1.89 21.25
CA GLU A 192 -20.60 0.89 21.50
C GLU A 192 -20.20 -0.52 21.03
N LYS A 193 -19.47 -0.62 19.91
CA LYS A 193 -19.04 -1.91 19.36
C LYS A 193 -18.07 -2.65 20.25
N ILE A 194 -17.15 -1.93 20.87
CA ILE A 194 -16.12 -2.51 21.72
C ILE A 194 -16.76 -3.04 23.00
N ALA A 195 -17.65 -2.25 23.61
CA ALA A 195 -18.45 -2.70 24.74
C ALA A 195 -19.28 -3.95 24.39
N THR A 196 -19.91 -3.98 23.22
CA THR A 196 -20.68 -5.14 22.74
C THR A 196 -19.80 -6.37 22.51
N ALA A 197 -18.62 -6.20 21.90
CA ALA A 197 -17.67 -7.28 21.66
C ALA A 197 -17.12 -7.86 22.97
N ALA A 198 -16.82 -7.00 23.94
CA ALA A 198 -16.38 -7.40 25.27
C ALA A 198 -17.48 -8.19 26.01
N ALA A 199 -18.72 -7.70 25.99
CA ALA A 199 -19.87 -8.36 26.61
C ALA A 199 -20.16 -9.74 25.97
N ALA A 200 -20.04 -9.86 24.64
CA ALA A 200 -20.20 -11.13 23.93
C ALA A 200 -19.14 -12.18 24.33
N GLN A 201 -18.00 -11.76 24.86
CA GLN A 201 -16.93 -12.61 25.39
C GLN A 201 -16.97 -12.73 26.92
N GLY A 202 -17.96 -12.13 27.60
CA GLY A 202 -18.05 -12.10 29.06
C GLY A 202 -16.91 -11.33 29.74
N ARG A 203 -16.33 -10.33 29.06
CA ARG A 203 -15.21 -9.50 29.56
C ARG A 203 -15.66 -8.07 29.84
N GLN A 204 -14.94 -7.38 30.73
CA GLN A 204 -15.04 -5.92 30.82
C GLN A 204 -14.42 -5.27 29.57
N PRO A 205 -14.92 -4.10 29.13
CA PRO A 205 -14.39 -3.42 27.94
C PRO A 205 -12.88 -3.17 28.01
N LYS A 206 -12.37 -2.68 29.15
CA LYS A 206 -10.94 -2.42 29.34
C LYS A 206 -10.07 -3.67 29.17
N ASP A 207 -10.48 -4.80 29.77
CA ASP A 207 -9.76 -6.08 29.66
C ASP A 207 -9.76 -6.60 28.21
N HIS A 208 -10.86 -6.38 27.48
CA HIS A 208 -10.94 -6.71 26.06
C HIS A 208 -9.99 -5.84 25.22
N CYS A 209 -9.97 -4.52 25.45
CA CYS A 209 -9.04 -3.60 24.79
C CYS A 209 -7.59 -3.99 25.07
N ASP A 210 -7.24 -4.29 26.33
CA ASP A 210 -5.89 -4.70 26.73
C ASP A 210 -5.44 -5.97 25.99
N ALA A 211 -6.32 -6.96 25.86
CA ALA A 211 -6.02 -8.20 25.16
C ALA A 211 -5.81 -7.98 23.65
N VAL A 212 -6.70 -7.23 22.99
CA VAL A 212 -6.61 -7.02 21.53
C VAL A 212 -5.45 -6.09 21.17
N ALA A 213 -5.18 -5.06 21.98
CA ALA A 213 -3.99 -4.20 21.80
C ALA A 213 -2.69 -5.03 21.87
N ALA A 214 -2.60 -6.00 22.78
CA ALA A 214 -1.47 -6.92 22.85
C ALA A 214 -1.36 -7.81 21.60
N GLU A 215 -2.48 -8.23 21.00
CA GLU A 215 -2.48 -8.96 19.72
C GLU A 215 -1.93 -8.10 18.56
N TYR A 216 -2.29 -6.81 18.49
CA TYR A 216 -1.73 -5.87 17.52
C TYR A 216 -0.21 -5.71 17.71
N GLN A 217 0.25 -5.48 18.94
CA GLN A 217 1.68 -5.35 19.25
C GLN A 217 2.46 -6.62 18.92
N ALA A 218 1.90 -7.80 19.21
CA ALA A 218 2.50 -9.08 18.84
C ALA A 218 2.62 -9.22 17.33
N LEU A 219 1.57 -8.89 16.56
CA LEU A 219 1.62 -8.94 15.11
C LEU A 219 2.64 -7.94 14.53
N TRP A 220 2.73 -6.73 15.10
CA TRP A 220 3.75 -5.74 14.71
C TRP A 220 5.16 -6.26 14.91
N LYS A 221 5.41 -6.95 16.02
CA LYS A 221 6.68 -7.63 16.25
C LYS A 221 6.93 -8.74 15.22
N ASP A 222 5.94 -9.59 14.98
CA ASP A 222 6.05 -10.70 14.01
C ASP A 222 6.32 -10.19 12.58
N LEU A 223 5.78 -9.03 12.21
CA LEU A 223 6.00 -8.35 10.92
C LEU A 223 7.26 -7.47 10.87
N GLY A 224 8.03 -7.38 11.96
CA GLY A 224 9.23 -6.53 12.03
C GLY A 224 8.93 -5.02 11.88
N ILE A 225 7.77 -4.56 12.34
CA ILE A 225 7.37 -3.14 12.32
C ILE A 225 8.16 -2.37 13.39
N ALA A 226 8.83 -1.29 12.99
CA ALA A 226 9.63 -0.42 13.86
C ALA A 226 8.94 0.93 14.08
N TYR A 227 7.81 0.91 14.80
CA TYR A 227 7.12 2.10 15.26
C TYR A 227 7.84 2.74 16.46
N ASP A 228 7.70 4.06 16.61
CA ASP A 228 8.28 4.82 17.73
C ASP A 228 7.27 5.06 18.86
N ARG A 229 5.97 5.07 18.53
CA ARG A 229 4.87 5.31 19.46
C ARG A 229 3.71 4.37 19.16
N PHE A 230 3.18 3.74 20.19
CA PHE A 230 1.94 2.97 20.17
C PHE A 230 0.94 3.62 21.11
N ILE A 231 -0.03 4.36 20.58
CA ILE A 231 -1.03 5.08 21.38
C ILE A 231 -2.26 4.21 21.60
N ARG A 232 -2.81 4.27 22.81
CA ARG A 232 -4.14 3.71 23.12
C ARG A 232 -5.06 4.81 23.58
N THR A 233 -6.27 4.89 23.04
CA THR A 233 -7.21 5.97 23.42
C THR A 233 -7.72 5.85 24.88
N THR A 234 -7.51 4.71 25.55
CA THR A 234 -7.78 4.56 26.99
C THR A 234 -6.69 5.11 27.91
N GLU A 235 -5.62 5.71 27.38
CA GLU A 235 -4.56 6.31 28.20
C GLU A 235 -5.01 7.64 28.83
N SER A 236 -4.74 7.82 30.13
CA SER A 236 -5.16 9.03 30.85
C SER A 236 -4.60 10.33 30.30
N ASN A 237 -3.43 10.28 29.66
CA ASN A 237 -2.83 11.46 29.03
C ASN A 237 -3.59 11.85 27.77
N HIS A 238 -4.08 10.87 27.01
CA HIS A 238 -4.94 11.11 25.86
C HIS A 238 -6.27 11.75 26.29
N GLU A 239 -6.92 11.21 27.32
CA GLU A 239 -8.18 11.77 27.84
C GLU A 239 -8.06 13.25 28.22
N LYS A 240 -6.97 13.64 28.89
CA LYS A 240 -6.69 15.04 29.27
C LYS A 240 -6.49 15.95 28.05
N ILE A 241 -5.81 15.45 27.01
CA ILE A 241 -5.61 16.20 25.77
C ILE A 241 -6.95 16.35 25.02
N VAL A 242 -7.79 15.32 25.00
CA VAL A 242 -9.14 15.38 24.42
C VAL A 242 -10.00 16.41 25.14
N ASP A 243 -9.98 16.39 26.47
CA ASP A 243 -10.69 17.33 27.32
C ASP A 243 -10.24 18.78 27.07
N GLU A 244 -8.94 19.04 27.01
CA GLU A 244 -8.41 20.37 26.69
C GLU A 244 -8.78 20.81 25.27
N PHE A 245 -8.60 19.94 24.28
CA PHE A 245 -8.95 20.22 22.89
C PHE A 245 -10.43 20.54 22.73
N TYR A 246 -11.30 19.76 23.38
CA TYR A 246 -12.74 20.00 23.39
C TYR A 246 -13.08 21.40 23.90
N ARG A 247 -12.45 21.84 25.00
CA ARG A 247 -12.67 23.20 25.53
C ARG A 247 -12.25 24.29 24.54
N ARG A 248 -11.14 24.13 23.83
CA ARG A 248 -10.72 25.11 22.79
C ARG A 248 -11.76 25.26 21.69
N VAL A 249 -12.26 24.14 21.19
CA VAL A 249 -13.28 24.11 20.12
C VAL A 249 -14.62 24.71 20.64
N LEU A 250 -14.97 24.43 21.90
CA LEU A 250 -16.13 25.03 22.56
C LEU A 250 -15.97 26.55 22.71
N ASP A 251 -14.82 27.01 23.20
CA ASP A 251 -14.51 28.44 23.41
C ASP A 251 -14.45 29.22 22.09
N ASN A 252 -14.11 28.55 20.98
CA ASN A 252 -14.19 29.11 19.63
C ASN A 252 -15.65 29.20 19.10
N GLY A 253 -16.64 28.70 19.85
CA GLY A 253 -18.06 28.77 19.52
C GLY A 253 -18.48 27.77 18.42
N ASP A 254 -17.72 26.69 18.24
CA ASP A 254 -17.98 25.69 17.20
C ASP A 254 -18.66 24.42 17.71
N ILE A 255 -18.92 24.35 19.02
CA ILE A 255 -19.71 23.29 19.63
C ILE A 255 -21.04 23.86 20.09
N TYR A 256 -22.13 23.22 19.67
CA TYR A 256 -23.48 23.57 20.11
C TYR A 256 -24.32 22.30 20.36
N ARG A 257 -25.38 22.42 21.15
CA ARG A 257 -26.28 21.31 21.46
C ARG A 257 -27.51 21.36 20.55
N ALA A 258 -27.89 20.22 19.98
CA ALA A 258 -29.06 20.11 19.14
C ALA A 258 -29.72 18.73 19.25
N GLN A 259 -31.04 18.71 19.08
CA GLN A 259 -31.77 17.46 18.88
C GLN A 259 -31.65 17.05 17.42
N TYR A 260 -31.15 15.84 17.18
CA TYR A 260 -30.99 15.29 15.84
C TYR A 260 -31.74 13.98 15.72
N GLU A 261 -32.43 13.84 14.61
CA GLU A 261 -33.17 12.65 14.21
C GLU A 261 -32.67 12.23 12.83
N GLY A 262 -32.17 11.01 12.71
CA GLY A 262 -31.62 10.51 11.45
C GLY A 262 -31.22 9.05 11.48
N LEU A 263 -30.82 8.55 10.32
CA LEU A 263 -30.43 7.15 10.11
C LEU A 263 -28.95 6.95 10.46
N TYR A 264 -28.68 6.07 11.42
CA TYR A 264 -27.34 5.81 11.94
C TYR A 264 -26.83 4.43 11.51
N CYS A 265 -25.66 4.38 10.87
CA CYS A 265 -25.01 3.12 10.57
C CYS A 265 -24.12 2.71 11.74
N VAL A 266 -24.58 1.78 12.57
CA VAL A 266 -23.79 1.23 13.69
C VAL A 266 -22.41 0.73 13.23
N ASN A 267 -22.31 0.14 12.02
CA ASN A 267 -21.02 -0.39 11.54
C ASN A 267 -20.04 0.70 11.07
N CYS A 268 -20.51 1.83 10.51
CA CYS A 268 -19.66 2.98 10.21
C CYS A 268 -19.42 3.88 11.43
N GLU A 269 -20.26 3.74 12.46
CA GLU A 269 -20.43 4.68 13.57
C GLU A 269 -20.86 6.09 13.15
N GLU A 270 -21.41 6.23 11.95
CA GLU A 270 -21.70 7.51 11.32
C GLU A 270 -23.20 7.62 10.97
N TYR A 271 -23.75 8.82 11.10
CA TYR A 271 -25.04 9.15 10.50
C TYR A 271 -24.93 9.20 8.98
N LYS A 272 -25.94 8.66 8.30
CA LYS A 272 -26.00 8.62 6.84
C LYS A 272 -27.13 9.52 6.35
N ASP A 273 -26.84 10.29 5.31
CA ASP A 273 -27.88 10.97 4.55
C ASP A 273 -28.74 9.92 3.84
N GLU A 274 -30.05 10.10 3.81
CA GLU A 274 -30.98 9.22 3.08
C GLU A 274 -30.57 9.03 1.61
N LYS A 275 -29.99 10.05 0.99
CA LYS A 275 -29.49 10.00 -0.41
C LYS A 275 -28.27 9.10 -0.59
N GLU A 276 -27.49 8.87 0.46
CA GLU A 276 -26.33 7.98 0.45
C GLU A 276 -26.72 6.50 0.68
N LEU A 277 -27.96 6.24 1.10
CA LEU A 277 -28.43 4.90 1.41
C LEU A 277 -28.93 4.16 0.18
N MET A 278 -28.76 2.84 0.21
CA MET A 278 -29.40 1.93 -0.73
C MET A 278 -30.86 1.70 -0.33
N GLU A 279 -31.60 0.96 -1.16
CA GLU A 279 -32.97 0.52 -0.85
C GLU A 279 -33.09 -0.06 0.58
N ASN A 280 -34.23 0.19 1.24
CA ASN A 280 -34.49 -0.18 2.62
C ASN A 280 -33.51 0.44 3.65
N ASN A 281 -33.09 1.69 3.43
CA ASN A 281 -32.21 2.46 4.34
C ASN A 281 -30.88 1.73 4.65
N CYS A 282 -30.34 1.00 3.68
CA CYS A 282 -29.14 0.21 3.88
C CYS A 282 -27.85 1.00 3.61
N CYS A 283 -26.88 0.92 4.53
CA CYS A 283 -25.56 1.52 4.34
C CYS A 283 -24.85 0.91 3.12
N PRO A 284 -24.31 1.72 2.19
CA PRO A 284 -23.68 1.21 0.96
C PRO A 284 -22.41 0.37 1.22
N ILE A 285 -21.71 0.64 2.32
CA ILE A 285 -20.47 -0.05 2.72
C ILE A 285 -20.77 -1.41 3.34
N HIS A 286 -21.68 -1.43 4.31
CA HIS A 286 -21.96 -2.60 5.16
C HIS A 286 -23.15 -3.42 4.69
N ARG A 287 -23.98 -2.87 3.80
CA ARG A 287 -25.20 -3.48 3.26
C ARG A 287 -26.17 -3.98 4.34
N LYS A 288 -26.23 -3.23 5.45
CA LYS A 288 -27.13 -3.47 6.58
C LYS A 288 -28.01 -2.23 6.78
N PRO A 289 -29.27 -2.39 7.23
CA PRO A 289 -30.13 -1.26 7.56
C PRO A 289 -29.51 -0.34 8.60
N CYS A 290 -29.62 0.97 8.39
CA CYS A 290 -29.32 1.97 9.40
C CYS A 290 -30.46 2.04 10.42
N ALA A 291 -30.13 2.33 11.68
CA ALA A 291 -31.11 2.49 12.75
C ALA A 291 -31.57 3.95 12.83
N GLU A 292 -32.87 4.20 12.92
CA GLU A 292 -33.37 5.53 13.28
C GLU A 292 -32.96 5.85 14.72
N ARG A 293 -32.30 7.00 14.92
CA ARG A 293 -31.92 7.49 16.23
C ARG A 293 -32.37 8.95 16.37
N LYS A 294 -33.02 9.25 17.49
CA LYS A 294 -33.35 10.60 17.93
C LYS A 294 -32.60 10.89 19.22
N GLU A 295 -31.60 11.74 19.15
CA GLU A 295 -30.70 12.00 20.27
C GLU A 295 -30.45 13.51 20.41
N ASP A 296 -30.42 13.96 21.65
CA ASP A 296 -29.93 15.29 22.02
C ASP A 296 -28.43 15.19 22.21
N ASN A 297 -27.67 15.77 21.28
CA ASN A 297 -26.22 15.60 21.19
C ASN A 297 -25.52 16.96 21.01
N TYR A 298 -24.23 16.98 21.29
CA TYR A 298 -23.34 18.07 20.90
C TYR A 298 -22.91 17.90 19.45
N PHE A 299 -22.90 18.99 18.70
CA PHE A 299 -22.55 19.08 17.29
C PHE A 299 -21.32 19.96 17.10
N PHE A 300 -20.46 19.58 16.16
CA PHE A 300 -19.42 20.45 15.63
C PHE A 300 -19.93 21.17 14.38
N ALA A 301 -19.71 22.49 14.33
CA ALA A 301 -20.14 23.38 13.27
C ALA A 301 -19.28 23.28 11.99
N LEU A 302 -19.15 22.07 11.42
CA LEU A 302 -18.32 21.78 10.23
C LEU A 302 -18.65 22.67 9.03
N SER A 303 -19.92 23.04 8.86
CA SER A 303 -20.37 23.91 7.77
C SER A 303 -19.67 25.28 7.75
N LYS A 304 -19.23 25.80 8.91
CA LYS A 304 -18.44 27.05 8.99
C LYS A 304 -17.09 26.96 8.29
N TYR A 305 -16.53 25.76 8.16
CA TYR A 305 -15.20 25.51 7.60
C TYR A 305 -15.20 25.25 6.09
N GLN A 306 -16.36 25.38 5.43
CA GLN A 306 -16.52 25.15 3.99
C GLN A 306 -15.43 25.82 3.14
N GLN A 307 -15.22 27.13 3.30
CA GLN A 307 -14.25 27.87 2.50
C GLN A 307 -12.82 27.51 2.88
N ALA A 308 -12.53 27.35 4.18
CA ALA A 308 -11.17 27.04 4.64
C ALA A 308 -10.69 25.67 4.14
N ILE A 309 -11.57 24.68 4.08
CA ILE A 309 -11.26 23.36 3.52
C ILE A 309 -11.11 23.43 1.99
N ASP A 310 -11.99 24.17 1.28
CA ASP A 310 -11.85 24.39 -0.16
C ASP A 310 -10.51 25.06 -0.52
N ASP A 311 -10.13 26.08 0.24
CA ASP A 311 -8.85 26.79 0.11
C ASP A 311 -7.66 25.85 0.40
N LEU A 312 -7.74 25.00 1.42
CA LEU A 312 -6.71 24.00 1.73
C LEU A 312 -6.50 23.04 0.54
N LEU A 313 -7.58 22.47 0.00
CA LEU A 313 -7.52 21.50 -1.09
C LEU A 313 -7.05 22.15 -2.41
N THR A 314 -7.35 23.43 -2.62
CA THR A 314 -6.97 24.15 -3.85
C THR A 314 -5.55 24.68 -3.78
N SER A 315 -5.11 25.18 -2.62
CA SER A 315 -3.76 25.73 -2.44
C SER A 315 -2.70 24.66 -2.23
N ASN A 316 -3.07 23.50 -1.71
CA ASN A 316 -2.19 22.34 -1.54
C ASN A 316 -2.74 21.12 -2.30
N PRO A 317 -2.44 20.98 -3.60
CA PRO A 317 -2.92 19.85 -4.41
C PRO A 317 -2.38 18.49 -3.94
N ASP A 318 -1.33 18.49 -3.13
CA ASP A 318 -0.70 17.30 -2.56
C ASP A 318 -1.19 16.98 -1.13
N PHE A 319 -2.16 17.72 -0.60
CA PHE A 319 -2.72 17.46 0.73
C PHE A 319 -3.43 16.10 0.79
N VAL A 320 -4.10 15.69 -0.28
CA VAL A 320 -4.74 14.37 -0.39
C VAL A 320 -4.09 13.58 -1.51
N ARG A 321 -3.60 12.39 -1.20
CA ARG A 321 -2.89 11.51 -2.13
C ARG A 321 -3.51 10.11 -2.15
N PRO A 322 -3.46 9.39 -3.28
CA PRO A 322 -3.10 9.88 -4.62
C PRO A 322 -4.11 10.89 -5.18
N SER A 323 -3.80 11.53 -6.30
CA SER A 323 -4.61 12.62 -6.88
C SER A 323 -6.08 12.26 -7.16
N PHE A 324 -6.40 11.00 -7.47
CA PHE A 324 -7.79 10.58 -7.65
C PHE A 324 -8.59 10.62 -6.34
N ARG A 325 -7.95 10.46 -5.18
CA ARG A 325 -8.57 10.67 -3.86
C ARG A 325 -8.80 12.14 -3.56
N MET A 326 -7.90 13.02 -4.01
CA MET A 326 -8.12 14.47 -3.94
C MET A 326 -9.41 14.86 -4.67
N ASN A 327 -9.62 14.32 -5.88
CA ASN A 327 -10.84 14.59 -6.65
C ASN A 327 -12.12 14.11 -5.93
N GLU A 328 -12.06 12.96 -5.24
CA GLU A 328 -13.18 12.47 -4.42
C GLU A 328 -13.50 13.44 -3.28
N VAL A 329 -12.47 13.89 -2.54
CA VAL A 329 -12.62 14.82 -1.42
C VAL A 329 -13.14 16.18 -1.88
N GLN A 330 -12.61 16.73 -2.97
CA GLN A 330 -13.08 17.98 -3.57
C GLN A 330 -14.55 17.87 -4.01
N GLY A 331 -14.97 16.70 -4.51
CA GLY A 331 -16.38 16.43 -4.80
C GLY A 331 -17.26 16.58 -3.55
N TRP A 332 -16.90 15.93 -2.44
CA TRP A 332 -17.66 16.02 -1.19
C TRP A 332 -17.74 17.43 -0.64
N VAL A 333 -16.63 18.18 -0.70
CA VAL A 333 -16.58 19.56 -0.21
C VAL A 333 -17.46 20.46 -1.07
N LYS A 334 -17.44 20.28 -2.39
CA LYS A 334 -18.29 21.04 -3.31
C LYS A 334 -19.79 20.80 -3.10
N ASP A 335 -20.18 19.60 -2.67
CA ASP A 335 -21.57 19.25 -2.39
C ASP A 335 -22.12 19.90 -1.10
N GLY A 336 -21.25 20.51 -0.29
CA GLY A 336 -21.61 21.25 0.93
C GLY A 336 -21.34 20.45 2.20
N LEU A 337 -20.57 21.05 3.11
CA LEU A 337 -20.27 20.49 4.42
C LEU A 337 -21.43 20.69 5.39
N ARG A 338 -21.70 19.65 6.17
CA ARG A 338 -22.76 19.64 7.18
C ARG A 338 -22.20 19.36 8.56
N ASP A 339 -22.79 20.00 9.55
CA ASP A 339 -22.45 19.80 10.94
C ASP A 339 -22.68 18.35 11.36
N PHE A 340 -21.85 17.83 12.26
CA PHE A 340 -21.91 16.45 12.68
C PHE A 340 -21.88 16.33 14.20
N SER A 341 -22.54 15.28 14.71
CA SER A 341 -22.62 15.03 16.14
C SER A 341 -21.28 14.51 16.69
N ILE A 342 -20.75 15.21 17.70
CA ILE A 342 -19.51 14.90 18.43
C ILE A 342 -19.76 14.30 19.82
N SER A 343 -21.01 14.02 20.19
CA SER A 343 -21.31 13.27 21.42
C SER A 343 -22.41 12.23 21.21
N ARG A 344 -22.55 11.31 22.16
CA ARG A 344 -23.64 10.33 22.23
C ARG A 344 -24.12 10.19 23.67
N ALA A 345 -25.44 10.18 23.86
CA ALA A 345 -26.06 9.95 25.17
C ALA A 345 -26.08 8.46 25.59
N ALA A 346 -26.15 7.56 24.60
CA ALA A 346 -26.42 6.13 24.82
C ALA A 346 -25.17 5.23 24.82
N VAL A 347 -23.98 5.80 24.98
CA VAL A 347 -22.70 5.06 24.94
C VAL A 347 -21.98 5.25 26.27
N GLU A 348 -21.86 4.18 27.07
CA GLU A 348 -21.20 4.24 28.38
C GLU A 348 -19.67 4.11 28.29
N TRP A 349 -19.16 3.41 27.28
CA TRP A 349 -17.73 3.14 27.11
C TRP A 349 -17.06 4.19 26.20
N GLY A 350 -16.54 5.26 26.81
CA GLY A 350 -15.79 6.32 26.14
C GLY A 350 -15.46 7.49 27.06
N ILE A 351 -14.87 8.54 26.50
CA ILE A 351 -14.48 9.75 27.23
C ILE A 351 -15.73 10.61 27.48
N PRO A 352 -16.07 11.00 28.73
CA PRO A 352 -17.21 11.85 28.99
C PRO A 352 -17.00 13.26 28.44
N VAL A 353 -18.08 13.91 28.00
CA VAL A 353 -18.04 15.33 27.61
C VAL A 353 -17.71 16.18 28.85
N PRO A 354 -16.68 17.04 28.81
CA PRO A 354 -16.19 17.76 29.98
C PRO A 354 -17.25 18.60 30.71
N THR A 355 -18.25 19.10 29.99
CA THR A 355 -19.31 19.96 30.51
C THR A 355 -20.64 19.22 30.75
N ASP A 356 -20.77 17.97 30.32
CA ASP A 356 -21.97 17.14 30.49
C ASP A 356 -21.58 15.65 30.59
N PRO A 357 -21.29 15.13 31.80
CA PRO A 357 -20.85 13.75 31.99
C PRO A 357 -21.89 12.67 31.60
N LYS A 358 -23.12 13.05 31.25
CA LYS A 358 -24.14 12.14 30.72
C LYS A 358 -23.98 11.89 29.22
N GLN A 359 -23.09 12.63 28.58
CA GLN A 359 -22.76 12.53 27.17
C GLN A 359 -21.33 12.01 27.04
N THR A 360 -21.12 11.13 26.08
CA THR A 360 -19.81 10.57 25.77
C THR A 360 -19.32 11.16 24.46
N ILE A 361 -18.06 11.58 24.41
CA ILE A 361 -17.41 12.08 23.21
C ILE A 361 -17.48 11.01 22.11
N TYR A 362 -17.88 11.44 20.93
CA TYR A 362 -17.95 10.59 19.76
C TYR A 362 -16.55 10.17 19.33
N VAL A 363 -16.42 8.90 18.97
CA VAL A 363 -15.15 8.24 18.68
C VAL A 363 -14.27 8.95 17.66
N TRP A 364 -14.83 9.60 16.63
CA TRP A 364 -14.00 10.31 15.65
C TRP A 364 -13.48 11.66 16.15
N PHE A 365 -14.11 12.25 17.18
CA PHE A 365 -13.55 13.43 17.85
C PHE A 365 -12.38 13.02 18.77
N ASP A 366 -12.49 11.87 19.41
CA ASP A 366 -11.49 11.23 20.28
C ASP A 366 -10.30 10.68 19.45
N ALA A 367 -10.52 9.68 18.60
CA ALA A 367 -9.46 8.88 17.99
C ALA A 367 -8.51 9.69 17.10
N LEU A 368 -9.01 10.73 16.43
CA LEU A 368 -8.19 11.64 15.63
C LEU A 368 -7.17 12.41 16.49
N LEU A 369 -7.50 12.70 17.75
CA LEU A 369 -6.58 13.34 18.71
C LEU A 369 -5.52 12.39 19.23
N GLY A 370 -5.65 11.08 19.02
CA GLY A 370 -4.63 10.11 19.38
C GLY A 370 -3.32 10.35 18.60
N TYR A 371 -3.37 10.88 17.38
CA TYR A 371 -2.17 11.27 16.63
C TYR A 371 -1.37 12.37 17.30
N LEU A 372 -2.08 13.38 17.82
CA LEU A 372 -1.46 14.48 18.57
C LEU A 372 -0.96 13.94 19.92
N SER A 373 -1.79 13.18 20.62
CA SER A 373 -1.47 12.65 21.96
C SER A 373 -0.23 11.75 21.97
N ALA A 374 -0.03 10.96 20.92
CA ALA A 374 1.14 10.10 20.77
C ALA A 374 2.48 10.86 20.70
N LEU A 375 2.45 12.17 20.39
CA LEU A 375 3.64 13.03 20.33
C LEU A 375 4.02 13.60 21.71
N LEU A 376 3.18 13.43 22.73
CA LEU A 376 3.51 13.85 24.08
C LEU A 376 4.74 13.09 24.60
N ALA A 377 5.74 13.84 25.08
CA ALA A 377 6.88 13.24 25.78
C ALA A 377 6.46 12.78 27.19
N GLU A 378 6.97 11.61 27.62
CA GLU A 378 6.52 10.92 28.85
C GLU A 378 6.60 11.80 30.11
N GLU A 379 7.59 12.69 30.17
CA GLU A 379 7.85 13.56 31.32
C GLU A 379 7.10 14.91 31.29
N LYS A 380 6.26 15.15 30.28
CA LYS A 380 5.55 16.44 30.11
C LYS A 380 4.11 16.35 30.57
N GLU A 381 3.60 17.48 31.07
CA GLU A 381 2.18 17.63 31.35
C GLU A 381 1.36 17.41 30.06
N PRO A 382 0.26 16.66 30.11
CA PRO A 382 -0.52 16.26 28.94
C PRO A 382 -1.40 17.41 28.45
N THR A 383 -0.76 18.41 27.86
CA THR A 383 -1.41 19.54 27.21
C THR A 383 -1.28 19.47 25.69
N VAL A 384 -2.20 20.12 24.98
CA VAL A 384 -2.18 20.24 23.52
C VAL A 384 -0.85 20.87 23.03
N GLU A 385 -0.33 21.90 23.70
CA GLU A 385 0.96 22.52 23.34
C GLU A 385 2.14 21.55 23.49
N ASN A 386 2.19 20.82 24.61
CA ASN A 386 3.30 19.91 24.89
C ASN A 386 3.30 18.72 23.93
N ALA A 387 2.11 18.21 23.60
CA ALA A 387 1.93 17.19 22.57
C ALA A 387 2.35 17.72 21.19
N ALA A 388 1.89 18.93 20.81
CA ALA A 388 2.24 19.53 19.54
C ALA A 388 3.75 19.77 19.38
N ALA A 389 4.44 20.17 20.46
CA ALA A 389 5.89 20.37 20.48
C ALA A 389 6.70 19.11 20.18
N GLY A 390 6.11 17.92 20.32
CA GLY A 390 6.74 16.63 20.01
C GLY A 390 6.92 16.34 18.51
N GLY A 391 6.36 17.17 17.62
CA GLY A 391 6.57 17.05 16.19
C GLY A 391 5.36 17.37 15.31
N TRP A 392 4.31 17.99 15.85
CA TRP A 392 3.12 18.35 15.08
C TRP A 392 3.39 19.57 14.17
N PRO A 393 2.80 19.64 12.96
CA PRO A 393 1.85 18.71 12.35
C PRO A 393 2.46 17.42 11.81
N ALA A 394 1.65 16.36 11.73
CA ALA A 394 2.06 15.13 11.08
C ALA A 394 2.46 15.38 9.61
N SER A 395 3.57 14.79 9.16
CA SER A 395 4.02 14.91 7.77
C SER A 395 3.11 14.17 6.81
N VAL A 396 2.66 12.97 7.19
CA VAL A 396 1.67 12.19 6.42
C VAL A 396 0.86 11.25 7.31
N HIS A 397 -0.46 11.23 7.09
CA HIS A 397 -1.35 10.19 7.59
C HIS A 397 -1.57 9.14 6.50
N ILE A 398 -1.21 7.88 6.74
CA ILE A 398 -1.52 6.76 5.84
C ILE A 398 -2.78 6.07 6.34
N ILE A 399 -3.84 6.07 5.53
CA ILE A 399 -5.17 5.61 5.94
C ILE A 399 -5.90 4.83 4.85
N GLY A 400 -6.90 4.04 5.23
CA GLY A 400 -7.81 3.39 4.29
C GLY A 400 -8.77 4.39 3.65
N LYS A 401 -9.17 4.13 2.40
CA LYS A 401 -10.14 4.98 1.67
C LYS A 401 -11.50 5.14 2.36
N ASP A 402 -11.90 4.19 3.20
CA ASP A 402 -13.13 4.24 4.01
C ASP A 402 -13.15 5.37 5.02
N ILE A 403 -11.99 5.75 5.56
CA ILE A 403 -11.88 6.75 6.62
C ILE A 403 -11.32 8.09 6.11
N LEU A 404 -11.27 8.26 4.78
CA LEU A 404 -10.71 9.42 4.12
C LEU A 404 -11.44 10.72 4.46
N ARG A 405 -12.77 10.69 4.53
CA ARG A 405 -13.58 11.87 4.88
C ARG A 405 -13.23 12.42 6.26
N PHE A 406 -13.02 11.54 7.23
CA PHE A 406 -12.65 11.93 8.59
C PHE A 406 -11.29 12.63 8.62
N HIS A 407 -10.31 12.14 7.84
CA HIS A 407 -8.94 12.67 7.88
C HIS A 407 -8.71 13.88 6.96
N ALA A 408 -9.43 13.98 5.85
CA ALA A 408 -9.24 15.04 4.86
C ALA A 408 -10.24 16.20 5.01
N VAL A 409 -11.32 16.03 5.80
CA VAL A 409 -12.34 17.07 5.99
C VAL A 409 -12.58 17.35 7.47
N TYR A 410 -12.90 16.32 8.27
CA TYR A 410 -13.33 16.57 9.66
C TYR A 410 -12.14 16.96 10.52
N TRP A 411 -11.05 16.20 10.40
CA TRP A 411 -9.83 16.44 11.16
C TRP A 411 -9.23 17.82 10.91
N PRO A 412 -9.04 18.29 9.66
CA PRO A 412 -8.52 19.62 9.42
C PRO A 412 -9.44 20.72 9.96
N ALA A 413 -10.76 20.57 9.84
CA ALA A 413 -11.71 21.55 10.39
C ALA A 413 -11.66 21.62 11.93
N MET A 414 -11.59 20.47 12.61
CA MET A 414 -11.43 20.43 14.07
C MET A 414 -10.10 21.07 14.51
N LEU A 415 -9.01 20.81 13.79
CA LEU A 415 -7.71 21.45 14.05
C LEU A 415 -7.77 22.96 13.85
N MET A 416 -8.38 23.43 12.76
CA MET A 416 -8.56 24.87 12.50
C MET A 416 -9.36 25.54 13.61
N SER A 417 -10.42 24.90 14.11
CA SER A 417 -11.21 25.38 15.25
C SER A 417 -10.40 25.48 16.53
N ALA A 418 -9.56 24.49 16.81
CA ALA A 418 -8.67 24.51 17.97
C ALA A 418 -7.41 25.39 17.80
N GLY A 419 -7.27 26.09 16.67
CA GLY A 419 -6.11 26.94 16.36
C GLY A 419 -4.81 26.18 16.09
N LEU A 420 -4.89 24.91 15.64
CA LEU A 420 -3.75 24.05 15.35
C LEU A 420 -3.47 23.93 13.85
N PRO A 421 -2.20 23.74 13.43
CA PRO A 421 -1.86 23.50 12.04
C PRO A 421 -2.38 22.13 11.57
N VAL A 422 -2.77 22.07 10.29
CA VAL A 422 -3.22 20.84 9.63
C VAL A 422 -2.04 19.95 9.22
N PRO A 423 -2.25 18.62 9.05
CA PRO A 423 -1.22 17.70 8.55
C PRO A 423 -0.66 18.10 7.19
N GLY A 424 0.56 17.66 6.87
CA GLY A 424 1.19 17.90 5.56
C GLY A 424 0.50 17.17 4.42
N ALA A 425 0.06 15.92 4.65
CA ALA A 425 -0.66 15.11 3.68
C ALA A 425 -1.51 14.00 4.33
N VAL A 426 -2.52 13.52 3.60
CA VAL A 426 -3.35 12.36 3.88
C VAL A 426 -3.28 11.43 2.68
N TYR A 427 -2.78 10.21 2.87
CA TYR A 427 -2.67 9.20 1.82
C TYR A 427 -3.73 8.11 2.00
N GLY A 428 -4.69 8.03 1.07
CA GLY A 428 -5.80 7.06 1.08
C GLY A 428 -5.51 5.80 0.24
N HIS A 429 -5.16 4.69 0.89
CA HIS A 429 -4.92 3.40 0.22
C HIS A 429 -6.21 2.64 -0.09
N GLY A 430 -6.15 1.71 -1.06
CA GLY A 430 -7.28 0.87 -1.43
C GLY A 430 -7.46 -0.36 -0.55
N PHE A 431 -8.54 -1.10 -0.80
CA PHE A 431 -8.84 -2.34 -0.09
C PHE A 431 -8.15 -3.54 -0.69
N LEU A 432 -7.99 -4.57 0.14
CA LEU A 432 -7.50 -5.87 -0.29
C LEU A 432 -8.68 -6.82 -0.56
N THR A 433 -8.58 -7.59 -1.64
CA THR A 433 -9.43 -8.74 -1.96
C THR A 433 -8.57 -10.02 -2.00
N LYS A 434 -9.22 -11.18 -1.97
CA LYS A 434 -8.57 -12.48 -2.14
C LYS A 434 -9.26 -13.24 -3.28
N ASP A 435 -8.48 -13.62 -4.29
CA ASP A 435 -8.96 -14.34 -5.48
C ASP A 435 -10.19 -13.66 -6.14
N GLY A 436 -10.16 -12.32 -6.21
CA GLY A 436 -11.23 -11.48 -6.75
C GLY A 436 -12.46 -11.32 -5.85
N LEU A 437 -12.46 -11.90 -4.66
CA LEU A 437 -13.57 -11.87 -3.71
C LEU A 437 -13.28 -10.94 -2.52
N LYS A 438 -14.32 -10.24 -2.05
CA LYS A 438 -14.24 -9.49 -0.80
C LYS A 438 -13.89 -10.46 0.34
N MET A 439 -12.87 -10.14 1.13
CA MET A 439 -12.50 -10.94 2.28
C MET A 439 -13.57 -10.85 3.37
N GLY A 440 -13.93 -11.99 3.95
CA GLY A 440 -14.84 -12.03 5.08
C GLY A 440 -14.85 -13.38 5.78
N LYS A 441 -14.92 -13.37 7.12
CA LYS A 441 -14.94 -14.60 7.93
C LYS A 441 -16.08 -15.54 7.53
N SER A 442 -17.24 -15.00 7.13
CA SER A 442 -18.39 -15.78 6.66
C SER A 442 -18.17 -16.52 5.34
N LEU A 443 -17.23 -16.07 4.50
CA LEU A 443 -16.87 -16.72 3.24
C LEU A 443 -15.67 -17.67 3.38
N GLY A 444 -15.05 -17.73 4.57
CA GLY A 444 -13.85 -18.55 4.83
C GLY A 444 -12.62 -18.13 4.02
N ASN A 445 -12.64 -16.96 3.36
CA ASN A 445 -11.57 -16.46 2.50
C ASN A 445 -10.75 -15.36 3.19
N THR A 446 -10.73 -15.31 4.53
CA THR A 446 -9.95 -14.32 5.26
C THR A 446 -8.46 -14.58 5.10
N LEU A 447 -7.70 -13.50 4.91
CA LEU A 447 -6.25 -13.55 4.86
C LEU A 447 -5.72 -13.12 6.22
N GLU A 448 -5.30 -14.10 7.02
CA GLU A 448 -4.80 -13.85 8.36
C GLU A 448 -3.29 -13.52 8.29
N PRO A 449 -2.87 -12.32 8.75
CA PRO A 449 -1.49 -11.88 8.61
C PRO A 449 -0.52 -12.77 9.39
N LYS A 450 -0.94 -13.27 10.56
CA LYS A 450 -0.15 -14.17 11.39
C LYS A 450 0.15 -15.50 10.71
N ASP A 451 -0.82 -16.05 9.99
CA ASP A 451 -0.66 -17.29 9.24
C ASP A 451 0.33 -17.11 8.09
N LEU A 452 0.24 -15.98 7.37
CA LEU A 452 1.19 -15.64 6.32
C LEU A 452 2.62 -15.50 6.84
N VAL A 453 2.81 -14.79 7.95
CA VAL A 453 4.14 -14.60 8.56
C VAL A 453 4.69 -15.93 9.07
N THR A 454 3.86 -16.74 9.72
CA THR A 454 4.27 -18.07 10.21
C THR A 454 4.68 -18.99 9.05
N LYS A 455 3.94 -18.96 7.94
CA LYS A 455 4.17 -19.83 6.79
C LYS A 455 5.34 -19.38 5.90
N PHE A 456 5.50 -18.06 5.70
CA PHE A 456 6.40 -17.52 4.68
C PHE A 456 7.48 -16.58 5.21
N GLY A 457 7.40 -16.17 6.47
CA GLY A 457 8.30 -15.19 7.09
C GLY A 457 7.93 -13.73 6.78
N PRO A 458 8.34 -12.78 7.64
CA PRO A 458 7.93 -11.37 7.54
C PRO A 458 8.39 -10.69 6.26
N ASP A 459 9.65 -10.89 5.83
CA ASP A 459 10.18 -10.25 4.63
C ASP A 459 9.39 -10.64 3.37
N ALA A 460 8.99 -11.91 3.23
CA ALA A 460 8.21 -12.38 2.09
C ALA A 460 6.84 -11.68 2.03
N VAL A 461 6.17 -11.59 3.19
CA VAL A 461 4.89 -10.89 3.34
C VAL A 461 5.04 -9.42 2.97
N ARG A 462 5.97 -8.72 3.61
CA ARG A 462 6.21 -7.30 3.37
C ARG A 462 6.56 -7.00 1.92
N TYR A 463 7.47 -7.77 1.34
CA TYR A 463 7.88 -7.61 -0.05
C TYR A 463 6.71 -7.75 -1.00
N TYR A 464 5.92 -8.82 -0.88
CA TYR A 464 4.79 -9.04 -1.77
C TYR A 464 3.77 -7.89 -1.69
N PHE A 465 3.37 -7.50 -0.49
CA PHE A 465 2.34 -6.46 -0.33
C PHE A 465 2.80 -5.09 -0.83
N LEU A 466 4.09 -4.74 -0.67
CA LEU A 466 4.62 -3.46 -1.13
C LEU A 466 5.03 -3.45 -2.61
N ARG A 467 5.43 -4.60 -3.16
CA ARG A 467 5.83 -4.71 -4.57
C ARG A 467 4.66 -4.98 -5.49
N GLU A 468 3.84 -5.98 -5.16
CA GLU A 468 2.87 -6.54 -6.10
C GLU A 468 1.57 -5.74 -6.12
N ILE A 469 1.20 -5.17 -4.98
CA ILE A 469 -0.02 -4.38 -4.85
C ILE A 469 0.32 -2.91 -5.02
N GLU A 470 -0.30 -2.28 -6.02
CA GLU A 470 -0.14 -0.84 -6.25
C GLU A 470 -0.77 -0.05 -5.09
N PHE A 471 0.09 0.52 -4.25
CA PHE A 471 -0.34 1.31 -3.09
C PHE A 471 -1.22 2.50 -3.54
N GLY A 472 -2.38 2.68 -2.91
CA GLY A 472 -3.40 3.64 -3.34
C GLY A 472 -4.63 3.00 -4.01
N LYS A 473 -4.44 1.91 -4.75
CA LYS A 473 -5.53 1.20 -5.44
C LYS A 473 -5.98 -0.04 -4.68
N ASP A 474 -7.14 -0.55 -5.07
CA ASP A 474 -7.60 -1.85 -4.57
C ASP A 474 -6.71 -2.95 -5.15
N GLY A 475 -6.32 -3.89 -4.30
CA GLY A 475 -5.38 -4.96 -4.60
C GLY A 475 -5.98 -6.33 -4.39
N ASP A 476 -5.54 -7.31 -5.18
CA ASP A 476 -5.96 -8.71 -5.03
C ASP A 476 -4.79 -9.59 -4.61
N PHE A 477 -5.01 -10.40 -3.58
CA PHE A 477 -4.07 -11.41 -3.12
C PHE A 477 -4.40 -12.77 -3.73
N SER A 478 -3.36 -13.44 -4.24
CA SER A 478 -3.38 -14.85 -4.62
C SER A 478 -2.14 -15.52 -4.05
N GLU A 479 -2.30 -16.65 -3.36
CA GLU A 479 -1.16 -17.37 -2.77
C GLU A 479 -0.21 -17.91 -3.85
N GLU A 480 -0.74 -18.36 -4.99
CA GLU A 480 0.08 -18.80 -6.12
C GLU A 480 0.96 -17.65 -6.64
N ARG A 481 0.36 -16.47 -6.85
CA ARG A 481 1.09 -15.26 -7.27
C ARG A 481 2.11 -14.84 -6.22
N PHE A 482 1.75 -14.93 -4.93
CA PHE A 482 2.66 -14.67 -3.82
C PHE A 482 3.91 -15.52 -3.88
N ILE A 483 3.74 -16.85 -3.95
CA ILE A 483 4.86 -17.80 -3.99
C ILE A 483 5.74 -17.54 -5.22
N ASN A 484 5.13 -17.33 -6.38
CA ASN A 484 5.83 -17.08 -7.64
C ASN A 484 6.68 -15.81 -7.58
N ILE A 485 6.10 -14.68 -7.15
CA ILE A 485 6.80 -13.39 -7.08
C ILE A 485 7.94 -13.42 -6.06
N VAL A 486 7.67 -13.96 -4.87
CA VAL A 486 8.67 -14.05 -3.80
C VAL A 486 9.84 -14.95 -4.23
N ASN A 487 9.55 -16.13 -4.79
CA ASN A 487 10.60 -17.03 -5.27
C ASN A 487 11.39 -16.43 -6.44
N ALA A 488 10.72 -15.84 -7.43
CA ALA A 488 11.38 -15.25 -8.58
C ALA A 488 12.33 -14.11 -8.17
N ASN A 489 11.89 -13.24 -7.27
CA ASN A 489 12.63 -12.04 -6.93
C ASN A 489 13.66 -12.29 -5.82
N LEU A 490 13.22 -12.82 -4.68
CA LEU A 490 14.07 -12.94 -3.49
C LEU A 490 15.01 -14.14 -3.58
N ALA A 491 14.49 -15.31 -3.95
CA ALA A 491 15.30 -16.52 -4.04
C ALA A 491 16.14 -16.56 -5.32
N ASN A 492 15.50 -16.42 -6.48
CA ASN A 492 16.12 -16.70 -7.77
C ASN A 492 16.93 -15.52 -8.33
N THR A 493 16.46 -14.28 -8.14
CA THR A 493 17.15 -13.12 -8.72
C THR A 493 18.22 -12.57 -7.77
N ILE A 494 17.86 -12.26 -6.53
CA ILE A 494 18.80 -11.67 -5.56
C ILE A 494 19.61 -12.74 -4.85
N GLY A 495 18.95 -13.71 -4.20
CA GLY A 495 19.60 -14.71 -3.36
C GLY A 495 20.59 -15.60 -4.12
N ASN A 496 20.19 -16.10 -5.30
CA ASN A 496 21.05 -16.91 -6.16
C ASN A 496 22.23 -16.11 -6.73
N LEU A 497 22.04 -14.83 -7.08
CA LEU A 497 23.13 -13.97 -7.57
C LEU A 497 24.23 -13.84 -6.52
N LEU A 498 23.86 -13.56 -5.26
CA LEU A 498 24.81 -13.50 -4.15
C LEU A 498 25.50 -14.84 -3.95
N ASN A 499 24.75 -15.94 -3.86
CA ASN A 499 25.29 -17.26 -3.57
C ASN A 499 26.29 -17.72 -4.65
N ARG A 500 25.94 -17.59 -5.94
CA ARG A 500 26.83 -17.93 -7.07
C ARG A 500 28.12 -17.11 -7.01
N THR A 501 28.01 -15.82 -6.76
CA THR A 501 29.15 -14.88 -6.78
C THR A 501 30.09 -15.14 -5.61
N LEU A 502 29.56 -15.32 -4.39
CA LEU A 502 30.35 -15.69 -3.22
C LEU A 502 31.00 -17.07 -3.37
N GLY A 503 30.32 -18.04 -3.99
CA GLY A 503 30.91 -19.35 -4.30
C GLY A 503 32.12 -19.25 -5.24
N LEU A 504 32.02 -18.43 -6.29
CA LEU A 504 33.15 -18.15 -7.19
C LEU A 504 34.28 -17.40 -6.49
N LEU A 505 33.96 -16.43 -5.63
CA LEU A 505 34.95 -15.68 -4.86
C LEU A 505 35.68 -16.59 -3.87
N LYS A 506 34.97 -17.46 -3.14
CA LYS A 506 35.56 -18.44 -2.22
C LYS A 506 36.54 -19.37 -2.95
N LYS A 507 36.11 -19.89 -4.11
CA LYS A 507 36.90 -20.85 -4.89
C LYS A 507 38.17 -20.25 -5.52
N ASN A 508 38.09 -19.02 -6.03
CA ASN A 508 39.16 -18.47 -6.88
C ASN A 508 39.92 -17.30 -6.24
N CYS A 509 39.37 -16.70 -5.17
CA CYS A 509 39.91 -15.50 -4.54
C CYS A 509 39.96 -15.61 -3.00
N ASN A 510 39.95 -16.83 -2.45
CA ASN A 510 39.98 -17.09 -1.00
C ASN A 510 38.95 -16.25 -0.21
N ALA A 511 37.75 -16.08 -0.77
CA ALA A 511 36.66 -15.28 -0.22
C ALA A 511 37.01 -13.80 0.04
N THR A 512 38.08 -13.28 -0.57
CA THR A 512 38.60 -11.94 -0.33
C THR A 512 38.45 -11.09 -1.58
N ILE A 513 37.95 -9.86 -1.44
CA ILE A 513 37.93 -8.89 -2.54
C ILE A 513 39.35 -8.51 -2.93
N GLN A 514 39.66 -8.57 -4.21
CA GLN A 514 41.01 -8.30 -4.72
C GLN A 514 41.23 -6.83 -5.13
N ILE A 515 40.16 -6.12 -5.49
CA ILE A 515 40.21 -4.76 -6.06
C ILE A 515 39.06 -3.94 -5.46
N ASP A 516 39.29 -2.66 -5.20
CA ASP A 516 38.23 -1.74 -4.79
C ASP A 516 37.14 -1.65 -5.88
N SER A 517 35.87 -1.66 -5.47
CA SER A 517 34.77 -1.51 -6.45
C SER A 517 34.73 -0.13 -7.10
N SER A 518 35.40 0.87 -6.53
CA SER A 518 35.60 2.19 -7.13
C SER A 518 36.52 2.15 -8.37
N ALA A 519 37.30 1.08 -8.57
CA ALA A 519 38.10 0.89 -9.77
C ALA A 519 37.26 0.50 -11.01
N VAL A 520 35.99 0.13 -10.82
CA VAL A 520 35.07 -0.17 -11.92
C VAL A 520 34.82 1.11 -12.73
N PRO A 521 35.06 1.11 -14.05
CA PRO A 521 34.87 2.30 -14.89
C PRO A 521 33.45 2.89 -14.80
N GLU A 522 33.34 4.21 -14.88
CA GLU A 522 32.04 4.92 -14.89
C GLU A 522 31.17 4.54 -16.09
N ASP A 523 31.79 4.14 -17.20
CA ASP A 523 31.09 3.75 -18.40
C ASP A 523 30.54 2.32 -18.37
N ASN A 524 30.88 1.53 -17.35
CA ASN A 524 30.37 0.19 -17.12
C ASN A 524 28.83 0.19 -17.11
N VAL A 525 28.24 -0.70 -17.91
CA VAL A 525 26.79 -0.75 -18.15
C VAL A 525 26.00 -0.99 -16.86
N VAL A 526 26.47 -1.91 -16.01
CA VAL A 526 25.78 -2.26 -14.76
C VAL A 526 25.86 -1.10 -13.76
N ARG A 527 26.99 -0.42 -13.69
CA ARG A 527 27.16 0.77 -12.84
C ARG A 527 26.19 1.89 -13.23
N LYS A 528 26.00 2.15 -14.53
CA LYS A 528 25.02 3.13 -15.03
C LYS A 528 23.58 2.75 -14.64
N VAL A 529 23.21 1.48 -14.85
CA VAL A 529 21.89 0.97 -14.45
C VAL A 529 21.67 1.15 -12.97
N ALA A 530 22.66 0.82 -12.13
CA ALA A 530 22.56 0.99 -10.68
C ALA A 530 22.32 2.45 -10.27
N VAL A 531 23.09 3.40 -10.83
CA VAL A 531 22.95 4.83 -10.53
C VAL A 531 21.57 5.36 -10.92
N ASP A 532 21.07 5.00 -12.11
CA ASP A 532 19.76 5.46 -12.58
C ASP A 532 18.61 4.84 -11.79
N ALA A 533 18.69 3.54 -11.51
CA ALA A 533 17.69 2.82 -10.72
C ALA A 533 17.61 3.30 -9.27
N VAL A 534 18.75 3.60 -8.62
CA VAL A 534 18.77 4.20 -7.29
C VAL A 534 18.06 5.56 -7.28
N ARG A 535 18.29 6.41 -8.31
CA ARG A 535 17.60 7.69 -8.43
C ARG A 535 16.09 7.51 -8.58
N MET A 536 15.66 6.55 -9.40
CA MET A 536 14.24 6.23 -9.57
C MET A 536 13.61 5.70 -8.27
N ALA A 537 14.29 4.80 -7.57
CA ALA A 537 13.79 4.25 -6.31
C ALA A 537 13.64 5.32 -5.23
N ASN A 538 14.57 6.28 -5.14
CA ASN A 538 14.46 7.41 -4.20
C ASN A 538 13.19 8.24 -4.44
N ARG A 539 12.94 8.62 -5.71
CA ARG A 539 11.72 9.32 -6.10
C ARG A 539 10.48 8.50 -5.75
N ASP A 540 10.47 7.24 -6.13
CA ASP A 540 9.29 6.37 -5.98
C ASP A 540 8.97 6.14 -4.49
N PHE A 541 9.96 5.96 -3.61
CA PHE A 541 9.71 5.92 -2.16
C PHE A 541 9.15 7.26 -1.62
N THR A 542 9.65 8.39 -2.10
CA THR A 542 9.17 9.72 -1.71
C THR A 542 7.69 9.92 -2.08
N GLU A 543 7.25 9.32 -3.18
CA GLU A 543 5.88 9.38 -3.69
C GLU A 543 4.98 8.24 -3.15
N LEU A 544 5.48 7.40 -2.24
CA LEU A 544 4.82 6.17 -1.76
C LEU A 544 4.50 5.15 -2.87
N ASN A 545 5.23 5.20 -3.99
CA ASN A 545 5.19 4.21 -5.06
C ASN A 545 6.16 3.05 -4.73
N PHE A 546 5.82 2.25 -3.72
CA PHE A 546 6.68 1.14 -3.27
C PHE A 546 6.93 0.09 -4.36
N SER A 547 5.95 -0.15 -5.23
CA SER A 547 6.06 -1.06 -6.36
C SER A 547 7.16 -0.62 -7.33
N GLY A 548 7.11 0.65 -7.78
CA GLY A 548 8.13 1.25 -8.64
C GLY A 548 9.52 1.25 -8.02
N ALA A 549 9.62 1.56 -6.72
CA ALA A 549 10.90 1.53 -6.02
C ALA A 549 11.51 0.12 -5.99
N CYS A 550 10.70 -0.90 -5.68
CA CYS A 550 11.14 -2.29 -5.66
C CYS A 550 11.47 -2.80 -7.09
N ASP A 551 10.75 -2.36 -8.12
CA ASP A 551 11.04 -2.66 -9.52
C ASP A 551 12.38 -2.08 -9.97
N ALA A 552 12.63 -0.80 -9.66
CA ALA A 552 13.88 -0.14 -9.96
C ALA A 552 15.06 -0.87 -9.30
N LEU A 553 14.96 -1.19 -8.01
CA LEU A 553 16.02 -1.90 -7.29
C LEU A 553 16.22 -3.34 -7.80
N LEU A 554 15.15 -4.06 -8.14
CA LEU A 554 15.25 -5.39 -8.74
C LEU A 554 15.95 -5.35 -10.11
N SER A 555 15.74 -4.29 -10.90
CA SER A 555 16.40 -4.14 -12.20
C SER A 555 17.93 -4.12 -12.09
N ILE A 556 18.48 -3.64 -10.97
CA ILE A 556 19.92 -3.67 -10.68
C ILE A 556 20.41 -5.12 -10.53
N ALA A 557 19.69 -5.93 -9.74
CA ALA A 557 20.02 -7.34 -9.57
C ALA A 557 19.85 -8.14 -10.87
N THR A 558 18.84 -7.83 -11.68
CA THR A 558 18.65 -8.43 -13.01
C THR A 558 19.81 -8.10 -13.95
N ALA A 559 20.26 -6.84 -13.98
CA ALA A 559 21.42 -6.43 -14.75
C ALA A 559 22.70 -7.13 -14.27
N GLY A 560 22.85 -7.32 -12.95
CA GLY A 560 23.96 -8.08 -12.37
C GLY A 560 23.97 -9.55 -12.78
N ASN A 561 22.81 -10.21 -12.81
CA ASN A 561 22.69 -11.59 -13.31
C ASN A 561 23.08 -11.69 -14.79
N LEU A 562 22.52 -10.82 -15.64
CA LEU A 562 22.84 -10.80 -17.07
C LEU A 562 24.34 -10.58 -17.30
N TYR A 563 24.93 -9.60 -16.60
CA TYR A 563 26.34 -9.31 -16.68
C TYR A 563 27.22 -10.50 -16.26
N LEU A 564 26.89 -11.15 -15.14
CA LEU A 564 27.62 -12.33 -14.69
C LEU A 564 27.58 -13.46 -15.72
N ASP A 565 26.41 -13.66 -16.35
CA ASP A 565 26.21 -14.71 -17.34
C ASP A 565 26.94 -14.43 -18.66
N GLU A 566 26.89 -13.19 -19.16
CA GLU A 566 27.60 -12.77 -20.39
C GLU A 566 29.12 -12.77 -20.22
N ARG A 567 29.61 -12.33 -19.06
CA ARG A 567 31.05 -12.26 -18.77
C ARG A 567 31.65 -13.62 -18.44
N ALA A 568 30.84 -14.58 -17.99
CA ALA A 568 31.20 -15.95 -17.68
C ALA A 568 32.53 -16.09 -16.90
N PRO A 569 32.67 -15.45 -15.71
CA PRO A 569 33.95 -15.39 -14.99
C PRO A 569 34.48 -16.77 -14.60
N TRP A 570 33.61 -17.77 -14.42
CA TRP A 570 34.02 -19.17 -14.18
C TRP A 570 34.90 -19.75 -15.30
N SER A 571 34.72 -19.31 -16.55
CA SER A 571 35.54 -19.72 -17.68
C SER A 571 36.86 -18.95 -17.68
N LYS A 572 36.81 -17.66 -17.37
CA LYS A 572 37.99 -16.79 -17.29
C LYS A 572 38.96 -17.20 -16.17
N PHE A 573 38.46 -17.57 -14.99
CA PHE A 573 39.28 -18.13 -13.92
C PHE A 573 40.00 -19.42 -14.34
N LYS A 574 39.35 -20.26 -15.16
CA LYS A 574 39.99 -21.48 -15.70
C LYS A 574 41.07 -21.18 -16.75
N ALA A 575 40.91 -20.11 -17.52
CA ALA A 575 41.87 -19.71 -18.54
C ALA A 575 43.20 -19.19 -17.95
N GLY A 576 43.18 -18.63 -16.74
CA GLY A 576 44.37 -18.14 -16.04
C GLY A 576 44.92 -16.83 -16.61
N GLY A 577 46.07 -16.38 -16.09
CA GLY A 577 46.73 -15.14 -16.52
C GLY A 577 45.88 -13.89 -16.33
N THR A 578 45.93 -12.95 -17.28
CA THR A 578 45.17 -11.69 -17.23
C THR A 578 43.66 -11.88 -17.19
N SER A 579 43.14 -13.00 -17.71
CA SER A 579 41.70 -13.33 -17.61
C SER A 579 41.24 -13.55 -16.16
N THR A 580 42.13 -13.92 -15.25
CA THR A 580 41.81 -14.06 -13.83
C THR A 580 41.52 -12.71 -13.17
N GLU A 581 42.29 -11.67 -13.54
CA GLU A 581 42.10 -10.31 -13.04
C GLU A 581 40.77 -9.73 -13.54
N GLU A 582 40.44 -9.95 -14.81
CA GLU A 582 39.13 -9.58 -15.36
C GLU A 582 37.97 -10.29 -14.64
N ALA A 583 38.13 -11.59 -14.36
CA ALA A 583 37.12 -12.37 -13.67
C ALA A 583 36.91 -11.87 -12.23
N ALA A 584 37.99 -11.50 -11.54
CA ALA A 584 37.92 -10.90 -10.20
C ALA A 584 37.17 -9.55 -10.23
N LEU A 585 37.46 -8.70 -11.23
CA LEU A 585 36.72 -7.45 -11.45
C LEU A 585 35.23 -7.72 -11.73
N ASP A 586 34.91 -8.72 -12.55
CA ASP A 586 33.53 -9.09 -12.87
C ASP A 586 32.75 -9.51 -11.60
N LEU A 587 33.39 -10.26 -10.67
CA LEU A 587 32.78 -10.59 -9.38
C LEU A 587 32.53 -9.36 -8.51
N ILE A 588 33.45 -8.39 -8.50
CA ILE A 588 33.31 -7.16 -7.71
C ILE A 588 32.14 -6.31 -8.19
N VAL A 589 31.96 -6.19 -9.51
CA VAL A 589 30.79 -5.50 -10.10
C VAL A 589 29.49 -6.10 -9.55
N VAL A 590 29.40 -7.43 -9.50
CA VAL A 590 28.18 -8.13 -9.05
C VAL A 590 27.99 -8.04 -7.54
N LEU A 591 29.06 -8.13 -6.74
CA LEU A 591 28.96 -7.96 -5.29
C LEU A 591 28.56 -6.52 -4.92
N GLU A 592 29.07 -5.52 -5.66
CA GLU A 592 28.69 -4.12 -5.47
C GLU A 592 27.20 -3.90 -5.79
N VAL A 593 26.69 -4.51 -6.87
CA VAL A 593 25.25 -4.55 -7.18
C VAL A 593 24.45 -5.09 -6.00
N VAL A 594 24.85 -6.24 -5.45
CA VAL A 594 24.11 -6.86 -4.34
C VAL A 594 24.15 -5.98 -3.09
N ARG A 595 25.28 -5.32 -2.81
CA ARG A 595 25.41 -4.34 -1.71
C ARG A 595 24.42 -3.19 -1.87
N ILE A 596 24.35 -2.59 -3.07
CA ILE A 596 23.45 -1.47 -3.38
C ILE A 596 21.98 -1.90 -3.25
N VAL A 597 21.63 -3.07 -3.78
CA VAL A 597 20.27 -3.62 -3.68
C VAL A 597 19.87 -3.87 -2.23
N ALA A 598 20.77 -4.41 -1.40
CA ALA A 598 20.50 -4.64 0.02
C ALA A 598 20.20 -3.33 0.77
N ILE A 599 20.97 -2.27 0.51
CA ILE A 599 20.73 -0.96 1.13
C ILE A 599 19.40 -0.39 0.64
N GLY A 600 19.16 -0.37 -0.67
CA GLY A 600 17.96 0.23 -1.25
C GLY A 600 16.66 -0.49 -0.86
N LEU A 601 16.68 -1.82 -0.69
CA LEU A 601 15.52 -2.61 -0.28
C LEU A 601 15.34 -2.72 1.24
N SER A 602 16.31 -2.24 2.04
CA SER A 602 16.24 -2.31 3.51
C SER A 602 15.00 -1.66 4.13
N PRO A 603 14.34 -0.63 3.53
CA PRO A 603 13.07 -0.14 4.06
C PRO A 603 11.93 -1.17 3.94
N VAL A 604 11.97 -2.01 2.92
CA VAL A 604 10.89 -2.96 2.57
C VAL A 604 11.11 -4.30 3.26
N ILE A 605 12.33 -4.84 3.24
CA ILE A 605 12.68 -6.18 3.74
C ILE A 605 13.97 -6.16 4.59
N PRO A 606 13.92 -5.57 5.79
CA PRO A 606 15.11 -5.25 6.57
C PRO A 606 15.92 -6.50 6.98
N GLU A 607 15.28 -7.61 7.36
CA GLU A 607 16.01 -8.79 7.82
C GLU A 607 16.72 -9.50 6.66
N PHE A 608 16.06 -9.63 5.52
CA PHE A 608 16.64 -10.16 4.28
C PHE A 608 17.87 -9.34 3.86
N CYS A 609 17.77 -8.02 3.92
CA CYS A 609 18.89 -7.13 3.60
C CYS A 609 20.03 -7.22 4.61
N SER A 610 19.76 -7.31 5.92
CA SER A 610 20.81 -7.53 6.94
C SER A 610 21.56 -8.85 6.72
N ARG A 611 20.84 -9.93 6.36
CA ARG A 611 21.46 -11.22 6.02
C ARG A 611 22.40 -11.12 4.81
N ILE A 612 22.02 -10.35 3.79
CA ILE A 612 22.90 -10.07 2.63
C ILE A 612 24.14 -9.32 3.09
N TYR A 613 23.95 -8.23 3.84
CA TYR A 613 25.03 -7.38 4.32
C TYR A 613 26.04 -8.17 5.18
N SER A 614 25.54 -9.06 6.04
CA SER A 614 26.35 -9.96 6.85
C SER A 614 27.19 -10.91 5.99
N GLN A 615 26.63 -11.48 4.92
CA GLN A 615 27.39 -12.32 4.00
C GLN A 615 28.42 -11.53 3.17
N LEU A 616 28.18 -10.23 2.99
CA LEU A 616 29.16 -9.31 2.42
C LEU A 616 30.31 -8.95 3.40
N GLY A 617 30.35 -9.54 4.60
CA GLY A 617 31.41 -9.30 5.58
C GLY A 617 31.22 -8.04 6.43
N TYR A 618 30.04 -7.40 6.36
CA TYR A 618 29.69 -6.29 7.23
C TYR A 618 29.08 -6.78 8.54
N THR A 619 29.22 -5.99 9.60
CA THR A 619 28.57 -6.26 10.88
C THR A 619 27.13 -5.75 10.89
N GLU A 620 26.34 -6.24 11.85
CA GLU A 620 25.00 -5.72 12.12
C GLU A 620 25.04 -4.22 12.49
N GLU A 621 26.10 -3.76 13.17
CA GLU A 621 26.28 -2.33 13.45
C GLU A 621 26.47 -1.52 12.16
N ASN A 622 27.29 -2.02 11.23
CA ASN A 622 27.44 -1.37 9.93
C ASN A 622 26.09 -1.26 9.22
N PHE A 623 25.26 -2.30 9.26
CA PHE A 623 23.93 -2.29 8.66
C PHE A 623 22.99 -1.28 9.32
N ARG A 624 23.06 -1.10 10.64
CA ARG A 624 22.22 -0.11 11.37
C ARG A 624 22.60 1.33 11.09
N THR A 625 23.85 1.59 10.73
CA THR A 625 24.38 2.93 10.47
C THR A 625 24.37 3.32 9.00
N ILE A 626 23.86 2.48 8.10
CA ILE A 626 23.78 2.81 6.67
C ILE A 626 22.86 4.01 6.42
N SER A 627 23.20 4.75 5.38
CA SER A 627 22.41 5.83 4.81
C SER A 627 22.02 5.50 3.37
N TRP A 628 21.10 6.27 2.80
CA TRP A 628 20.78 6.15 1.38
C TRP A 628 21.98 6.52 0.50
N GLU A 629 22.85 7.41 0.94
CA GLU A 629 24.05 7.79 0.20
C GLU A 629 25.01 6.61 0.00
N ASP A 630 24.97 5.61 0.90
CA ASP A 630 25.74 4.38 0.77
C ASP A 630 25.28 3.49 -0.40
N THR A 631 24.15 3.78 -1.03
CA THR A 631 23.76 3.18 -2.33
C THR A 631 24.67 3.64 -3.48
N THR A 632 25.53 4.63 -3.27
CA THR A 632 26.53 5.07 -4.24
C THR A 632 27.53 3.95 -4.52
N TRP A 633 27.88 3.79 -5.79
CA TRP A 633 28.86 2.81 -6.25
C TRP A 633 30.26 3.08 -5.66
N GLY A 634 30.94 2.05 -5.17
CA GLY A 634 32.33 2.12 -4.70
C GLY A 634 32.53 1.76 -3.22
N GLY A 635 31.55 1.10 -2.59
CA GLY A 635 31.55 0.83 -1.14
C GLY A 635 32.40 -0.39 -0.72
N LEU A 636 32.64 -1.33 -1.64
CA LEU A 636 33.47 -2.53 -1.38
C LEU A 636 34.96 -2.24 -1.54
N LYS A 637 35.78 -2.71 -0.58
CA LYS A 637 37.22 -2.46 -0.53
C LYS A 637 38.05 -3.74 -0.70
N ALA A 638 39.21 -3.61 -1.33
CA ALA A 638 40.21 -4.67 -1.42
C ALA A 638 40.63 -5.14 -0.02
N GLY A 639 40.85 -6.45 0.13
CA GLY A 639 41.17 -7.07 1.41
C GLY A 639 39.95 -7.39 2.29
N GLN A 640 38.76 -6.92 1.95
CA GLN A 640 37.54 -7.30 2.66
C GLN A 640 37.24 -8.79 2.46
N VAL A 641 37.06 -9.51 3.57
CA VAL A 641 36.77 -10.94 3.60
C VAL A 641 35.26 -11.14 3.70
N MET A 642 34.71 -11.89 2.75
CA MET A 642 33.30 -12.23 2.69
C MET A 642 32.99 -13.45 3.58
N ALA A 643 31.79 -13.52 4.11
CA ALA A 643 31.36 -14.70 4.84
C ALA A 643 31.06 -15.87 3.89
N GLU A 644 30.86 -17.06 4.46
CA GLU A 644 30.46 -18.21 3.67
C GLU A 644 29.06 -18.01 3.06
N ALA A 645 28.94 -18.36 1.78
CA ALA A 645 27.69 -18.29 1.04
C ALA A 645 26.64 -19.20 1.67
N GLN A 646 25.51 -18.64 2.09
CA GLN A 646 24.34 -19.38 2.56
C GLN A 646 23.10 -18.90 1.80
N PRO A 647 22.11 -19.77 1.50
CA PRO A 647 20.84 -19.33 0.93
C PRO A 647 20.19 -18.27 1.82
N ILE A 648 20.07 -17.03 1.32
CA ILE A 648 19.45 -15.91 2.06
C ILE A 648 17.94 -16.09 2.23
N PHE A 649 17.33 -16.78 1.27
CA PHE A 649 15.92 -17.08 1.25
C PHE A 649 15.72 -18.51 0.78
N LYS A 650 15.07 -19.33 1.60
CA LYS A 650 14.68 -20.68 1.21
C LYS A 650 13.50 -20.57 0.26
N ARG A 651 13.64 -21.12 -0.95
CA ARG A 651 12.55 -21.18 -1.92
C ARG A 651 11.31 -21.78 -1.25
N ILE A 652 10.17 -21.12 -1.43
CA ILE A 652 8.88 -21.61 -0.96
C ILE A 652 8.43 -22.72 -1.91
N GLU A 653 8.16 -23.89 -1.37
CA GLU A 653 7.57 -25.00 -2.13
C GLU A 653 6.08 -24.70 -2.35
N GLU A 654 5.61 -24.92 -3.58
CA GLU A 654 4.17 -24.91 -3.83
C GLU A 654 3.55 -26.07 -3.06
N PRO A 655 2.39 -25.88 -2.39
CA PRO A 655 1.69 -27.01 -1.83
C PRO A 655 1.46 -28.02 -2.96
N GLU A 656 1.90 -29.27 -2.77
CA GLU A 656 1.53 -30.35 -3.68
C GLU A 656 0.02 -30.30 -3.81
N LYS A 657 -0.49 -30.03 -5.02
CA LYS A 657 -1.90 -30.22 -5.31
C LYS A 657 -2.12 -31.70 -5.11
N ASP A 658 -2.70 -32.08 -3.97
CA ASP A 658 -3.12 -33.44 -3.70
C ASP A 658 -3.74 -34.00 -4.97
N ALA A 659 -3.16 -35.09 -5.45
CA ALA A 659 -3.61 -35.82 -6.61
C ALA A 659 -4.94 -36.50 -6.27
N GLU A 660 -6.00 -35.72 -6.06
CA GLU A 660 -7.36 -36.19 -5.85
C GLU A 660 -8.26 -35.69 -6.99
N LYS A 661 -7.91 -36.14 -8.20
CA LYS A 661 -8.90 -36.72 -9.11
C LYS A 661 -8.31 -38.00 -9.68
N ALA A 662 -8.43 -39.07 -8.89
CA ALA A 662 -8.49 -40.42 -9.45
C ALA A 662 -9.54 -40.40 -10.57
N SER A 663 -9.05 -40.41 -11.80
CA SER A 663 -9.86 -40.48 -12.99
C SER A 663 -10.55 -41.85 -12.97
N PRO A 664 -11.89 -41.93 -13.08
CA PRO A 664 -12.53 -43.23 -13.27
C PRO A 664 -12.02 -43.79 -14.60
N LYS A 665 -11.39 -44.97 -14.53
CA LYS A 665 -10.88 -45.72 -15.68
C LYS A 665 -11.94 -45.72 -16.79
N ALA A 666 -11.65 -45.02 -17.88
CA ALA A 666 -12.43 -45.09 -19.09
C ALA A 666 -12.33 -46.52 -19.64
N VAL A 667 -13.40 -47.30 -19.44
CA VAL A 667 -13.60 -48.59 -20.09
C VAL A 667 -13.70 -48.33 -21.60
N SER A 668 -12.70 -48.80 -22.34
CA SER A 668 -12.66 -48.74 -23.79
C SER A 668 -13.82 -49.54 -24.40
N LYS A 669 -14.67 -48.87 -25.19
CA LYS A 669 -15.55 -49.51 -26.18
C LYS A 669 -15.62 -48.68 -27.46
N LYS A 670 -14.80 -49.04 -28.46
CA LYS A 670 -15.20 -49.16 -29.87
C LYS A 670 -14.03 -49.62 -30.74
N GLN A 671 -13.92 -50.93 -30.94
CA GLN A 671 -13.73 -51.48 -32.27
C GLN A 671 -14.68 -52.67 -32.41
N ALA A 672 -15.63 -52.53 -33.33
CA ALA A 672 -16.53 -53.58 -33.73
C ALA A 672 -16.00 -54.21 -35.04
N LYS A 673 -16.25 -55.52 -35.14
CA LYS A 673 -16.29 -56.38 -36.34
C LYS A 673 -15.01 -57.10 -36.78
N LYS A 674 -14.89 -58.34 -36.31
CA LYS A 674 -14.91 -59.64 -37.03
C LYS A 674 -14.60 -60.71 -35.94
N SER A 675 -15.25 -61.85 -35.76
CA SER A 675 -16.03 -62.75 -36.61
C SER A 675 -16.77 -63.80 -35.74
N LYS A 676 -17.98 -64.16 -36.18
CA LYS A 676 -18.78 -65.40 -36.02
C LYS A 676 -18.36 -66.56 -35.07
N GLN A 677 -19.41 -67.08 -34.39
CA GLN A 677 -19.72 -68.48 -33.98
C GLN A 677 -18.82 -69.13 -32.92
N LYS A 678 -19.26 -69.92 -31.92
CA LYS A 678 -20.44 -70.79 -31.64
C LYS A 678 -20.47 -71.00 -30.08
N VAL A 679 -21.63 -70.98 -29.39
CA VAL A 679 -22.38 -72.14 -28.79
C VAL A 679 -21.53 -72.93 -27.76
N GLU A 680 -21.85 -73.10 -26.46
CA GLU A 680 -23.01 -73.68 -25.74
C GLU A 680 -22.82 -73.41 -24.20
N VAL A 681 -23.81 -72.92 -23.42
CA VAL A 681 -24.75 -73.66 -22.51
C VAL A 681 -24.03 -74.39 -21.36
N ALA A 682 -24.04 -73.82 -20.14
CA ALA A 682 -24.91 -74.11 -18.96
C ALA A 682 -24.09 -74.76 -17.82
N THR A 683 -23.82 -74.03 -16.73
CA THR A 683 -24.56 -74.04 -15.45
C THR A 683 -24.81 -75.42 -14.85
N ALA A 684 -24.18 -75.68 -13.70
CA ALA A 684 -24.78 -76.24 -12.49
C ALA A 684 -23.74 -76.10 -11.36
N SER A 685 -24.05 -75.40 -10.26
CA SER A 685 -24.51 -76.01 -8.99
C SER A 685 -23.29 -76.45 -8.15
N THR A 686 -23.11 -76.19 -6.85
CA THR A 686 -24.02 -75.89 -5.74
C THR A 686 -23.18 -75.40 -4.55
N THR A 687 -23.74 -74.45 -3.78
CA THR A 687 -23.70 -74.26 -2.30
C THR A 687 -22.48 -74.71 -1.47
N VAL A 688 -21.77 -73.76 -0.81
CA VAL A 688 -21.88 -73.33 0.63
C VAL A 688 -20.68 -73.87 1.42
N PRO A 689 -20.20 -73.22 2.50
CA PRO A 689 -20.64 -71.96 3.12
C PRO A 689 -19.74 -70.75 2.84
#